data_AF-A0A7S6M010-F1
#
_entry.id   AF-A0A7S6M010-F1
#
_cell.length_a   1.000
_cell.length_b   1.000
_cell.length_c   1.000
_cell.angle_alpha   90.00
_cell.angle_beta   90.00
_cell.angle_gamma   90.00
#
_symmetry.space_group_name_H-M   'P 1'
#
loop_
_entity.id
_entity.type
_entity.pdbx_description
1 polymer ?
#
loop_
_entity_poly.entity_id
_entity_poly.type
_entity_poly.pdbx_seq_one_letter_code
_entity_poly.pdbx_strand_id
1 'polypeptide(L)'
;MWISAIVGLLGLAQLPGQTPPEGPLSFRAISSGSALPASGHGVRASAPVRAAMNGGSVLIYQFENKKCPPGTKLAGTKHVNILVLYLDDSEDSNQLIVDQRKSTAQITLRGLMDRWEPAADYCESGDFVKAASGRGSVTASFRTMSHLTPRTFTIAGVTGSVTGPGISESLTLMPNSPVAGSSVALEEYGDILQGNPAAEKMKPLLVATMGGTKIVDRAPTVIVQITTSSSADTLGLTIHKPDVLGGGPVSETDEESIGAQTFVNLDNDDRDDKFDIDDANVQGDDELVKLVLKIIPKRSPGGGLGNCRLNVIEDSPSVKLWTTANKGAPFDATKPIRVPEDFQRDGNALKKEIWVEGTQAHSKQRATRFEFMYSEIPDFKDVACLTVIGIDKLEWKGEKNSENDDDVLTEDPNYGTPNAAFGGIDTTALRIIPLLDGLKAYRVFPGARFVNGKPERQPRKFVRLEATLSVTPTEPIPVQFESFDVDDTWSMTQLLDPERAAEDNRGAVAGPNPKAGRFIAEKPDGIKEAVFSAKSVSVAFEVTMQPGDNFRVVANGDRKFLLDLHNNDNELGTGPASRWNTDKQLIVNPYVLKANPRSPKDAEVLHPNSYVSPTLTVWRRMYVEVDRMDVVADNNVEGHIVKLFPNDPAPGFTRVVLDKNISSEMDVWPLGMQNSFEGGKLKIGRGEFPVTNNTANYWKADEVTVRGSVPSTAVGMIYELQDDDVRHGFDEGDPLPPLDTRTVADRYLPAYIVPDFTTLEATNLTKVAPFKAHVFGVSAKHLRPLFRFDHIVHEANPTAWCVYLLAAFECVALQDGDPMQEFKTGGIVDEVGAGQGALIFLEGLNELSGAENGGIRKATTSLGQGEQDSIAHELAHLLGADHPDGGIMDQVSDRFTEVSLAKMRSIKNP
;
A
#
# COMPACT_ATOMS: atom_id res chain seq x y z
N MET A 1 55.46 30.44 -16.20
CA MET A 1 56.68 29.91 -15.57
C MET A 1 56.48 28.42 -15.34
N TRP A 2 57.41 27.63 -15.89
CA TRP A 2 57.74 26.22 -15.64
C TRP A 2 56.80 25.09 -16.10
N ILE A 3 57.44 24.20 -16.84
CA ILE A 3 57.05 23.00 -17.60
C ILE A 3 57.81 21.81 -16.97
N SER A 4 57.29 20.58 -17.15
CA SER A 4 58.00 19.28 -17.36
C SER A 4 57.71 18.21 -16.30
N ALA A 5 57.71 16.89 -16.57
CA ALA A 5 57.65 16.01 -17.76
C ALA A 5 57.82 14.53 -17.28
N ILE A 6 57.59 13.56 -18.22
CA ILE A 6 58.07 12.14 -18.39
C ILE A 6 56.85 11.23 -18.70
N VAL A 7 56.52 10.76 -19.93
CA VAL A 7 57.19 9.96 -21.02
C VAL A 7 57.44 8.49 -20.62
N GLY A 8 57.10 7.39 -21.32
CA GLY A 8 56.50 7.00 -22.62
C GLY A 8 55.94 5.55 -22.47
N LEU A 9 55.53 4.72 -23.45
CA LEU A 9 55.79 4.58 -24.89
C LEU A 9 54.78 3.54 -25.47
N LEU A 10 54.60 3.57 -26.78
CA LEU A 10 53.71 2.86 -27.70
C LEU A 10 53.57 1.32 -27.61
N GLY A 11 52.40 0.79 -28.06
CA GLY A 11 52.25 -0.60 -28.49
C GLY A 11 50.85 -1.00 -28.99
N LEU A 12 50.61 -0.86 -30.29
CA LEU A 12 49.80 -1.65 -31.25
C LEU A 12 48.51 -2.41 -30.82
N ALA A 13 47.48 -2.20 -31.65
CA ALA A 13 46.18 -2.84 -31.67
C ALA A 13 46.18 -4.37 -31.79
N GLN A 14 45.26 -5.01 -31.05
CA GLN A 14 44.68 -6.32 -31.35
C GLN A 14 43.33 -6.46 -30.61
N LEU A 15 42.25 -6.68 -31.37
CA LEU A 15 40.95 -7.18 -30.87
C LEU A 15 41.14 -8.58 -30.26
N PRO A 16 40.39 -8.97 -29.21
CA PRO A 16 39.49 -10.13 -29.40
C PRO A 16 38.25 -10.23 -28.48
N GLY A 17 37.23 -10.94 -28.98
CA GLY A 17 36.30 -11.79 -28.21
C GLY A 17 35.06 -11.07 -27.64
N GLN A 18 33.88 -11.69 -27.51
CA GLN A 18 33.55 -13.10 -27.46
C GLN A 18 32.08 -13.35 -27.89
N THR A 19 31.88 -14.47 -28.57
CA THR A 19 30.63 -15.23 -28.69
C THR A 19 30.15 -15.77 -27.33
N PRO A 20 28.83 -15.81 -27.04
CA PRO A 20 28.28 -16.71 -26.05
C PRO A 20 27.66 -17.97 -26.68
N PRO A 21 27.54 -19.08 -25.92
CA PRO A 21 27.19 -20.41 -26.44
C PRO A 21 25.67 -20.63 -26.55
N GLU A 22 25.26 -21.34 -27.60
CA GLU A 22 24.00 -22.10 -27.74
C GLU A 22 24.03 -23.31 -26.79
N GLY A 23 22.98 -23.83 -26.15
CA GLY A 23 21.52 -23.59 -26.05
C GLY A 23 21.02 -24.45 -24.85
N PRO A 24 19.82 -25.09 -24.83
CA PRO A 24 18.65 -24.93 -25.70
C PRO A 24 17.27 -24.99 -24.95
N LEU A 25 16.19 -24.83 -25.74
CA LEU A 25 14.80 -25.28 -25.51
C LEU A 25 13.85 -24.41 -24.64
N SER A 26 12.91 -23.74 -25.31
CA SER A 26 11.49 -23.79 -24.92
C SER A 26 10.57 -23.65 -26.15
N PHE A 27 9.47 -24.41 -26.10
CA PHE A 27 8.52 -24.64 -27.18
C PHE A 27 7.65 -23.40 -27.46
N ARG A 28 7.47 -23.08 -28.74
CA ARG A 28 6.49 -22.10 -29.24
C ARG A 28 5.39 -22.86 -29.97
N ALA A 29 4.17 -22.86 -29.42
CA ALA A 29 2.97 -23.23 -30.14
C ALA A 29 2.23 -21.94 -30.52
N ILE A 30 2.12 -21.69 -31.82
CA ILE A 30 1.22 -20.70 -32.41
C ILE A 30 0.01 -21.48 -32.91
N SER A 31 -1.20 -21.04 -32.54
CA SER A 31 -2.37 -21.26 -33.38
C SER A 31 -3.33 -20.08 -33.30
N SER A 32 -3.56 -19.50 -34.47
CA SER A 32 -4.61 -18.59 -34.90
C SER A 32 -6.03 -19.08 -34.61
N GLY A 33 -7.01 -18.16 -34.49
CA GLY A 33 -8.41 -18.50 -34.72
C GLY A 33 -9.43 -17.47 -34.24
N SER A 34 -10.20 -16.93 -35.18
CA SER A 34 -11.19 -15.86 -35.15
C SER A 34 -12.60 -16.20 -34.60
N ALA A 35 -13.24 -15.18 -33.99
CA ALA A 35 -14.64 -14.70 -34.07
C ALA A 35 -15.91 -15.62 -34.07
N LEU A 36 -16.80 -15.33 -33.09
CA LEU A 36 -18.30 -15.28 -33.06
C LEU A 36 -19.16 -16.60 -33.15
N PRO A 37 -20.48 -16.61 -32.80
CA PRO A 37 -21.09 -16.44 -31.46
C PRO A 37 -22.16 -17.52 -31.08
N ALA A 38 -22.64 -17.46 -29.83
CA ALA A 38 -23.95 -17.89 -29.30
C ALA A 38 -24.26 -19.37 -28.90
N SER A 39 -24.85 -19.45 -27.69
CA SER A 39 -25.85 -20.42 -27.19
C SER A 39 -25.40 -21.80 -26.68
N GLY A 40 -25.84 -22.14 -25.46
CA GLY A 40 -25.78 -23.50 -24.93
C GLY A 40 -25.74 -23.56 -23.41
N HIS A 41 -26.92 -23.69 -22.78
CA HIS A 41 -27.03 -24.08 -21.37
C HIS A 41 -26.30 -25.41 -21.13
N GLY A 42 -25.29 -25.39 -20.24
CA GLY A 42 -24.60 -26.57 -19.76
C GLY A 42 -24.43 -26.51 -18.24
N VAL A 43 -25.33 -27.18 -17.52
CA VAL A 43 -25.20 -27.45 -16.08
C VAL A 43 -24.04 -28.44 -15.90
N ARG A 44 -22.92 -27.99 -15.30
CA ARG A 44 -21.85 -28.89 -14.84
C ARG A 44 -22.20 -29.42 -13.45
N ALA A 45 -22.16 -30.74 -13.32
CA ALA A 45 -22.20 -31.45 -12.05
C ALA A 45 -20.97 -31.11 -11.21
N SER A 46 -21.18 -30.67 -9.98
CA SER A 46 -20.14 -30.56 -8.96
C SER A 46 -19.76 -31.96 -8.45
N ALA A 47 -18.45 -32.19 -8.37
CA ALA A 47 -17.82 -33.38 -7.81
C ALA A 47 -18.25 -33.66 -6.35
N PRO A 48 -18.17 -34.90 -5.85
CA PRO A 48 -18.51 -35.23 -4.47
C PRO A 48 -17.48 -34.62 -3.50
N VAL A 49 -17.95 -33.78 -2.60
CA VAL A 49 -17.21 -33.35 -1.41
C VAL A 49 -17.07 -34.57 -0.49
N ARG A 50 -15.86 -35.12 -0.36
CA ARG A 50 -15.51 -36.05 0.72
C ARG A 50 -15.23 -35.21 1.96
N ALA A 51 -16.21 -35.08 2.84
CA ALA A 51 -15.95 -34.73 4.23
C ALA A 51 -15.47 -36.02 4.94
N ALA A 52 -14.18 -36.09 5.24
CA ALA A 52 -13.67 -37.05 6.22
C ALA A 52 -13.82 -36.38 7.59
N MET A 53 -14.73 -36.88 8.42
CA MET A 53 -14.85 -36.50 9.82
C MET A 53 -14.75 -37.77 10.65
N ASN A 54 -13.69 -37.89 11.44
CA ASN A 54 -13.45 -38.98 12.37
C ASN A 54 -13.78 -38.51 13.79
N GLY A 55 -14.55 -39.29 14.53
CA GLY A 55 -14.55 -39.23 16.01
C GLY A 55 -15.89 -39.11 16.73
N GLY A 56 -16.98 -38.69 16.07
CA GLY A 56 -18.29 -38.54 16.71
C GLY A 56 -19.37 -39.42 16.09
N SER A 57 -20.24 -40.02 16.91
CA SER A 57 -21.43 -40.71 16.41
C SER A 57 -22.45 -39.67 15.94
N VAL A 58 -22.59 -39.47 14.62
CA VAL A 58 -23.62 -38.62 14.05
C VAL A 58 -24.92 -39.42 13.88
N LEU A 59 -25.99 -39.04 14.58
CA LEU A 59 -27.34 -39.50 14.23
C LEU A 59 -27.95 -38.55 13.21
N ILE A 60 -28.07 -38.99 11.96
CA ILE A 60 -28.75 -38.24 10.91
C ILE A 60 -30.19 -38.74 10.81
N TYR A 61 -31.17 -37.86 11.06
CA TYR A 61 -32.57 -38.12 10.71
C TYR A 61 -32.87 -37.49 9.36
N GLN A 62 -33.22 -38.33 8.38
CA GLN A 62 -33.74 -37.87 7.09
C GLN A 62 -35.27 -37.99 7.10
N PHE A 63 -35.98 -36.87 6.96
CA PHE A 63 -37.43 -36.86 6.78
C PHE A 63 -37.75 -36.76 5.28
N GLU A 64 -38.42 -37.78 4.74
CA GLU A 64 -39.01 -37.70 3.40
C GLU A 64 -40.46 -37.20 3.50
N ASN A 65 -40.73 -36.04 2.89
CA ASN A 65 -42.09 -35.54 2.71
C ASN A 65 -42.81 -36.33 1.60
N LYS A 66 -43.86 -37.08 1.94
CA LYS A 66 -44.76 -37.67 0.94
C LYS A 66 -45.73 -36.62 0.39
N LYS A 67 -45.68 -36.46 -0.95
CA LYS A 67 -46.70 -35.93 -1.89
C LYS A 67 -47.59 -34.77 -1.41
N CYS A 68 -47.35 -33.58 -1.97
CA CYS A 68 -48.36 -32.53 -2.06
C CYS A 68 -49.48 -32.91 -3.05
N PRO A 69 -50.74 -32.47 -2.84
CA PRO A 69 -51.83 -32.59 -3.81
C PRO A 69 -51.55 -31.75 -5.08
N PRO A 70 -52.18 -32.08 -6.22
CA PRO A 70 -51.92 -31.39 -7.48
C PRO A 70 -52.54 -29.99 -7.48
N GLY A 71 -51.72 -28.94 -7.62
CA GLY A 71 -52.23 -27.57 -7.82
C GLY A 71 -51.28 -26.40 -7.60
N THR A 72 -50.12 -26.55 -6.95
CA THR A 72 -49.27 -25.41 -6.58
C THR A 72 -47.91 -25.43 -7.28
N LYS A 73 -47.65 -24.44 -8.14
CA LYS A 73 -46.31 -24.15 -8.69
C LYS A 73 -45.54 -23.27 -7.72
N LEU A 74 -44.55 -23.85 -7.03
CA LEU A 74 -43.47 -23.10 -6.39
C LEU A 74 -42.16 -23.47 -7.09
N ALA A 75 -41.46 -22.45 -7.58
CA ALA A 75 -40.13 -22.58 -8.17
C ALA A 75 -39.13 -23.04 -7.09
N GLY A 76 -38.17 -23.85 -7.52
CA GLY A 76 -37.44 -24.76 -6.66
C GLY A 76 -36.43 -24.14 -5.71
N THR A 77 -36.53 -24.55 -4.45
CA THR A 77 -35.41 -24.82 -3.54
C THR A 77 -35.88 -25.91 -2.58
N LYS A 78 -35.22 -27.08 -2.61
CA LYS A 78 -35.47 -28.14 -1.63
C LYS A 78 -34.87 -27.68 -0.30
N HIS A 79 -35.70 -27.25 0.63
CA HIS A 79 -35.26 -27.05 2.00
C HIS A 79 -35.11 -28.41 2.67
N VAL A 80 -33.87 -28.86 2.85
CA VAL A 80 -33.54 -29.94 3.77
C VAL A 80 -33.40 -29.29 5.15
N ASN A 81 -34.35 -29.56 6.05
CA ASN A 81 -34.16 -29.21 7.44
C ASN A 81 -33.25 -30.28 8.05
N ILE A 82 -31.95 -29.97 8.17
CA ILE A 82 -31.01 -30.78 8.92
C ILE A 82 -31.03 -30.25 10.35
N LEU A 83 -31.55 -31.05 11.29
CA LEU A 83 -31.31 -30.83 12.70
C LEU A 83 -30.01 -31.55 13.04
N VAL A 84 -28.93 -30.80 13.21
CA VAL A 84 -27.67 -31.31 13.76
C VAL A 84 -27.71 -31.07 15.26
N LEU A 85 -27.74 -32.13 16.06
CA LEU A 85 -27.57 -32.04 17.50
C LEU A 85 -26.12 -32.40 17.81
N TYR A 86 -25.37 -31.42 18.30
CA TYR A 86 -24.06 -31.65 18.92
C TYR A 86 -24.31 -32.04 20.37
N LEU A 87 -23.86 -33.24 20.74
CA LEU A 87 -23.68 -33.59 22.13
C LEU A 87 -22.23 -33.25 22.45
N ASP A 88 -22.06 -32.19 23.23
CA ASP A 88 -20.78 -31.84 23.83
C ASP A 88 -20.49 -32.81 24.98
N ASP A 89 -19.23 -33.23 25.11
CA ASP A 89 -18.74 -34.13 26.16
C ASP A 89 -18.49 -33.38 27.48
N SER A 90 -19.21 -32.28 27.74
CA SER A 90 -19.18 -31.58 29.02
C SER A 90 -20.04 -32.30 30.07
N GLU A 91 -19.50 -32.40 31.28
CA GLU A 91 -19.89 -33.30 32.39
C GLU A 91 -21.33 -33.19 32.95
N ASP A 92 -22.25 -32.47 32.31
CA ASP A 92 -23.63 -32.36 32.78
C ASP A 92 -24.59 -33.28 32.01
N SER A 93 -25.20 -34.21 32.76
CA SER A 93 -26.11 -35.24 32.28
C SER A 93 -27.24 -34.73 31.37
N ASN A 94 -27.06 -34.85 30.05
CA ASN A 94 -28.14 -34.70 29.08
C ASN A 94 -29.05 -35.94 29.10
N GLN A 95 -30.22 -35.84 29.75
CA GLN A 95 -31.23 -36.89 29.73
C GLN A 95 -32.22 -36.71 28.57
N LEU A 96 -32.25 -37.66 27.64
CA LEU A 96 -33.34 -37.80 26.68
C LEU A 96 -34.43 -38.70 27.27
N ILE A 97 -35.55 -38.11 27.71
CA ILE A 97 -36.73 -38.86 28.15
C ILE A 97 -37.72 -38.95 27.00
N VAL A 98 -37.85 -40.14 26.40
CA VAL A 98 -38.91 -40.41 25.42
C VAL A 98 -40.09 -41.10 26.12
N ASP A 99 -41.16 -40.35 26.39
CA ASP A 99 -42.42 -40.92 26.86
C ASP A 99 -43.22 -41.49 25.69
N GLN A 100 -43.24 -42.82 25.55
CA GLN A 100 -43.97 -43.50 24.47
C GLN A 100 -45.50 -43.43 24.59
N ARG A 101 -46.07 -42.76 25.61
CA ARG A 101 -47.53 -42.62 25.77
C ARG A 101 -48.12 -41.34 25.21
N LYS A 102 -47.31 -40.40 24.70
CA LYS A 102 -47.80 -39.14 24.11
C LYS A 102 -47.15 -38.86 22.76
N SER A 103 -47.92 -38.36 21.81
CA SER A 103 -47.51 -38.02 20.43
C SER A 103 -46.60 -36.79 20.33
N THR A 104 -45.82 -36.47 21.35
CA THR A 104 -44.97 -35.27 21.45
C THR A 104 -43.65 -35.61 22.13
N ALA A 105 -42.54 -35.30 21.48
CA ALA A 105 -41.23 -35.30 22.12
C ALA A 105 -41.04 -33.98 22.89
N GLN A 106 -40.62 -34.07 24.15
CA GLN A 106 -40.27 -32.93 24.99
C GLN A 106 -38.75 -32.94 25.20
N ILE A 107 -38.06 -31.88 24.79
CA ILE A 107 -36.64 -31.68 25.07
C ILE A 107 -36.57 -30.61 26.15
N THR A 108 -35.97 -30.95 27.30
CA THR A 108 -35.74 -29.99 28.39
C THR A 108 -34.23 -29.82 28.52
N LEU A 109 -33.71 -28.63 28.21
CA LEU A 109 -32.31 -28.27 28.45
C LEU A 109 -32.23 -27.54 29.80
N ARG A 110 -31.37 -28.00 30.70
CA ARG A 110 -31.01 -27.29 31.94
C ARG A 110 -29.50 -27.08 31.93
N GLY A 111 -29.07 -25.84 31.72
CA GLY A 111 -27.68 -25.40 31.81
C GLY A 111 -27.61 -23.87 31.73
N LEU A 112 -26.66 -23.27 32.44
CA LEU A 112 -26.38 -21.83 32.42
C LEU A 112 -25.83 -21.43 31.04
N MET A 113 -26.57 -20.61 30.29
CA MET A 113 -26.05 -19.93 29.10
C MET A 113 -25.54 -18.55 29.51
N ASP A 114 -24.22 -18.38 29.57
CA ASP A 114 -23.58 -17.08 29.59
C ASP A 114 -23.11 -16.74 28.17
N ARG A 115 -23.67 -15.62 27.64
CA ARG A 115 -23.41 -14.93 26.37
C ARG A 115 -24.03 -15.49 25.09
N TRP A 116 -24.82 -14.62 24.46
CA TRP A 116 -25.32 -14.71 23.09
C TRP A 116 -25.00 -13.36 22.43
N GLU A 117 -24.24 -13.35 21.34
CA GLU A 117 -24.03 -12.17 20.50
C GLU A 117 -24.73 -12.38 19.14
N PRO A 118 -25.53 -11.41 18.65
CA PRO A 118 -26.24 -11.56 17.39
C PRO A 118 -25.37 -11.12 16.20
N ALA A 119 -25.26 -11.98 15.19
CA ALA A 119 -24.84 -11.57 13.85
C ALA A 119 -26.02 -10.93 13.11
N ALA A 120 -25.90 -9.65 12.76
CA ALA A 120 -26.60 -9.01 11.64
C ALA A 120 -25.90 -9.47 10.34
N ASP A 121 -26.51 -9.68 9.16
CA ASP A 121 -27.63 -9.00 8.52
C ASP A 121 -28.30 -9.84 7.40
N TYR A 122 -29.43 -9.32 6.90
CA TYR A 122 -30.32 -9.72 5.77
C TYR A 122 -31.51 -10.66 6.05
N CYS A 123 -32.64 -10.06 6.47
CA CYS A 123 -33.90 -10.13 5.72
C CYS A 123 -34.89 -9.06 6.21
N GLU A 124 -35.30 -8.17 5.29
CA GLU A 124 -36.50 -7.33 5.45
C GLU A 124 -37.76 -8.22 5.40
N SER A 125 -38.48 -8.29 6.51
CA SER A 125 -39.95 -8.19 6.60
C SER A 125 -40.38 -8.59 8.01
N GLY A 126 -41.12 -7.69 8.66
CA GLY A 126 -41.39 -7.73 10.09
C GLY A 126 -42.32 -8.86 10.54
N ASP A 127 -42.13 -9.26 11.79
CA ASP A 127 -43.20 -9.28 12.79
C ASP A 127 -42.59 -9.35 14.20
N PHE A 128 -43.16 -8.55 15.11
CA PHE A 128 -42.69 -8.31 16.48
C PHE A 128 -42.78 -9.55 17.39
N VAL A 129 -41.74 -9.78 18.21
CA VAL A 129 -41.91 -10.31 19.58
C VAL A 129 -41.04 -9.52 20.56
N LYS A 130 -41.70 -8.88 21.54
CA LYS A 130 -41.08 -8.19 22.68
C LYS A 130 -40.30 -9.18 23.57
N ALA A 131 -39.03 -8.88 23.85
CA ALA A 131 -38.29 -9.52 24.94
C ALA A 131 -38.63 -8.85 26.28
N ALA A 132 -39.01 -9.65 27.27
CA ALA A 132 -39.01 -9.27 28.68
C ALA A 132 -37.81 -9.94 29.34
N SER A 133 -37.01 -9.18 30.08
CA SER A 133 -35.86 -9.66 30.85
C SER A 133 -36.33 -10.41 32.10
N GLY A 134 -35.89 -11.67 32.26
CA GLY A 134 -36.10 -12.46 33.46
C GLY A 134 -35.79 -13.94 33.27
N ARG A 135 -35.12 -14.56 34.25
CA ARG A 135 -34.77 -16.00 34.27
C ARG A 135 -36.02 -16.85 34.01
N GLY A 136 -36.07 -17.56 32.89
CA GLY A 136 -37.18 -18.45 32.54
C GLY A 136 -36.83 -19.41 31.39
N SER A 137 -37.31 -20.65 31.48
CA SER A 137 -37.12 -21.72 30.49
C SER A 137 -37.82 -21.42 29.15
N VAL A 138 -37.15 -21.69 28.04
CA VAL A 138 -37.78 -21.67 26.69
C VAL A 138 -38.38 -23.05 26.39
N THR A 139 -39.68 -23.10 26.07
CA THR A 139 -40.35 -24.33 25.61
C THR A 139 -40.75 -24.18 24.15
N ALA A 140 -40.19 -25.02 23.26
CA ALA A 140 -40.68 -25.17 21.89
C ALA A 140 -41.55 -26.43 21.79
N SER A 141 -42.78 -26.30 21.29
CA SER A 141 -43.70 -27.42 21.08
C SER A 141 -43.96 -27.61 19.59
N PHE A 142 -43.69 -28.81 19.05
CA PHE A 142 -44.06 -29.18 17.69
C PHE A 142 -45.18 -30.23 17.71
N ARG A 143 -46.25 -30.00 16.93
CA ARG A 143 -47.28 -31.02 16.66
C ARG A 143 -46.87 -31.85 15.45
N THR A 144 -46.69 -33.15 15.63
CA THR A 144 -46.61 -34.11 14.53
C THR A 144 -47.97 -34.75 14.26
N MET A 145 -48.36 -34.85 12.99
CA MET A 145 -49.51 -35.64 12.55
C MET A 145 -49.15 -37.13 12.56
N SER A 146 -50.09 -37.93 13.06
CA SER A 146 -50.00 -39.38 13.21
C SER A 146 -49.82 -40.12 11.88
N HIS A 147 -49.05 -41.22 11.93
CA HIS A 147 -49.03 -42.43 11.09
C HIS A 147 -47.63 -42.78 10.54
N LEU A 148 -46.85 -43.56 11.31
CA LEU A 148 -45.71 -44.32 10.78
C LEU A 148 -45.66 -45.71 11.43
N THR A 149 -45.66 -46.75 10.59
CA THR A 149 -45.40 -48.15 10.94
C THR A 149 -43.88 -48.42 10.97
N PRO A 150 -43.35 -49.26 11.87
CA PRO A 150 -41.92 -49.52 11.95
C PRO A 150 -41.45 -50.40 10.79
N ARG A 151 -40.34 -50.03 10.14
CA ARG A 151 -39.51 -50.97 9.37
C ARG A 151 -38.14 -51.04 10.03
N THR A 152 -37.67 -52.27 10.20
CA THR A 152 -36.34 -52.63 10.69
C THR A 152 -35.28 -52.13 9.70
N PHE A 153 -34.24 -51.45 10.22
CA PHE A 153 -33.03 -51.13 9.46
C PHE A 153 -31.84 -51.84 10.11
N THR A 154 -31.03 -52.48 9.26
CA THR A 154 -29.77 -53.15 9.61
C THR A 154 -28.63 -52.12 9.55
N ILE A 155 -27.82 -52.04 10.60
CA ILE A 155 -26.59 -51.24 10.61
C ILE A 155 -25.47 -52.12 10.03
N ALA A 156 -24.80 -51.64 8.97
CA ALA A 156 -23.63 -52.27 8.38
C ALA A 156 -22.37 -51.56 8.87
N GLY A 157 -21.39 -52.32 9.38
CA GLY A 157 -20.13 -51.73 9.83
C GLY A 157 -19.12 -52.62 10.56
N VAL A 158 -19.11 -53.95 10.37
CA VAL A 158 -17.91 -54.78 10.61
C VAL A 158 -17.93 -55.92 9.58
N THR A 159 -17.05 -55.87 8.58
CA THR A 159 -16.76 -57.03 7.72
C THR A 159 -15.47 -57.67 8.21
N GLY A 160 -15.62 -58.85 8.80
CA GLY A 160 -14.52 -59.74 9.18
C GLY A 160 -14.99 -61.00 9.90
N SER A 161 -15.75 -61.88 9.22
CA SER A 161 -15.41 -63.31 9.06
C SER A 161 -16.60 -64.22 8.75
N VAL A 162 -16.30 -65.19 7.90
CA VAL A 162 -17.03 -66.42 7.55
C VAL A 162 -16.81 -67.43 8.71
N THR A 163 -17.73 -68.28 9.21
CA THR A 163 -18.71 -69.17 8.55
C THR A 163 -19.74 -69.74 9.55
N GLY A 164 -20.89 -70.23 9.04
CA GLY A 164 -21.65 -71.38 9.58
C GLY A 164 -21.21 -72.72 8.94
N PRO A 165 -21.74 -73.88 9.36
CA PRO A 165 -20.95 -75.08 9.65
C PRO A 165 -20.71 -76.04 8.47
N GLY A 166 -19.57 -76.75 8.56
CA GLY A 166 -19.38 -78.09 7.99
C GLY A 166 -18.36 -78.18 6.86
N ILE A 167 -17.11 -78.50 7.20
CA ILE A 167 -16.30 -79.66 6.77
C ILE A 167 -14.86 -79.42 7.29
N SER A 168 -14.24 -80.52 7.71
CA SER A 168 -12.93 -80.65 8.36
C SER A 168 -11.79 -79.86 7.72
N GLU A 169 -10.90 -79.29 8.53
CA GLU A 169 -9.58 -79.88 8.83
C GLU A 169 -8.76 -78.96 9.76
N SER A 170 -7.88 -79.60 10.50
CA SER A 170 -7.01 -79.16 11.59
C SER A 170 -6.07 -77.98 11.31
N LEU A 171 -5.88 -77.08 12.30
CA LEU A 171 -4.54 -76.50 12.54
C LEU A 171 -4.33 -75.98 13.99
N THR A 172 -3.54 -76.77 14.72
CA THR A 172 -2.53 -76.50 15.77
C THR A 172 -2.46 -75.13 16.48
N LEU A 173 -2.61 -75.18 17.82
CA LEU A 173 -2.14 -74.19 18.79
C LEU A 173 -0.62 -74.23 18.93
N MET A 174 0.05 -73.08 19.08
CA MET A 174 1.12 -72.87 20.07
C MET A 174 1.38 -71.37 20.35
N PRO A 175 1.94 -71.05 21.53
CA PRO A 175 1.67 -69.82 22.30
C PRO A 175 2.86 -68.85 22.34
N ASN A 176 2.67 -67.64 22.87
CA ASN A 176 3.67 -66.99 23.74
C ASN A 176 3.10 -65.80 24.56
N SER A 177 2.97 -66.07 25.86
CA SER A 177 3.34 -65.24 27.01
C SER A 177 2.53 -64.01 27.47
N PRO A 178 2.59 -63.70 28.79
CA PRO A 178 1.42 -63.30 29.58
C PRO A 178 1.54 -61.88 30.15
N VAL A 179 0.40 -61.28 30.52
CA VAL A 179 0.38 -60.27 31.59
C VAL A 179 -0.71 -60.62 32.57
N ALA A 180 -0.27 -60.88 33.80
CA ALA A 180 -1.06 -61.13 34.99
C ALA A 180 -1.51 -59.80 35.63
N GLY A 181 -2.63 -59.84 36.35
CA GLY A 181 -2.85 -58.92 37.47
C GLY A 181 -4.23 -58.26 37.53
N SER A 182 -5.26 -58.99 37.98
CA SER A 182 -6.25 -58.44 38.93
C SER A 182 -6.93 -59.62 39.64
N SER A 183 -6.58 -59.82 40.90
CA SER A 183 -7.24 -60.73 41.83
C SER A 183 -8.43 -60.05 42.48
N VAL A 184 -9.60 -60.69 42.48
CA VAL A 184 -10.69 -60.38 43.41
C VAL A 184 -10.67 -61.45 44.50
N ALA A 185 -10.48 -61.02 45.75
CA ALA A 185 -10.57 -61.87 46.94
C ALA A 185 -12.04 -62.15 47.29
N LEU A 186 -12.34 -63.37 47.70
CA LEU A 186 -13.57 -63.73 48.41
C LEU A 186 -13.19 -64.58 49.63
N GLU A 187 -13.55 -64.07 50.81
CA GLU A 187 -13.45 -64.78 52.09
C GLU A 187 -14.62 -65.75 52.32
N GLU A 188 -14.24 -66.97 52.70
CA GLU A 188 -14.73 -67.84 53.77
C GLU A 188 -16.12 -68.55 53.81
N TYR A 189 -15.97 -69.90 53.85
CA TYR A 189 -16.53 -70.94 54.75
C TYR A 189 -17.96 -71.50 54.64
N GLY A 190 -18.05 -72.86 54.61
CA GLY A 190 -18.96 -73.61 55.49
C GLY A 190 -19.83 -74.76 54.92
N ASP A 191 -19.24 -75.93 54.66
CA ASP A 191 -19.67 -77.31 55.02
C ASP A 191 -21.00 -78.03 54.60
N ILE A 192 -20.79 -79.17 53.90
CA ILE A 192 -21.25 -80.59 54.06
C ILE A 192 -22.75 -81.01 53.83
N LEU A 193 -23.03 -81.77 52.73
CA LEU A 193 -23.44 -83.23 52.71
C LEU A 193 -23.94 -83.78 51.33
N GLN A 194 -23.23 -84.81 50.86
CA GLN A 194 -23.56 -86.07 50.13
C GLN A 194 -24.82 -86.26 49.24
N GLY A 195 -24.61 -86.81 48.02
CA GLY A 195 -25.56 -87.69 47.29
C GLY A 195 -25.57 -87.61 45.75
N ASN A 196 -25.04 -88.62 45.04
CA ASN A 196 -24.80 -88.78 43.58
C ASN A 196 -26.04 -89.34 42.80
N PRO A 197 -26.05 -89.57 41.45
CA PRO A 197 -25.71 -88.79 40.23
C PRO A 197 -26.93 -88.56 39.27
N ALA A 198 -26.88 -87.55 38.39
CA ALA A 198 -27.12 -87.68 36.93
C ALA A 198 -27.34 -86.33 36.23
N ALA A 199 -26.56 -86.14 35.15
CA ALA A 199 -26.87 -85.41 33.90
C ALA A 199 -27.38 -83.95 33.91
N GLU A 200 -26.60 -83.13 33.18
CA GLU A 200 -26.98 -81.96 32.39
C GLU A 200 -27.23 -80.59 33.05
N LYS A 201 -26.29 -79.68 32.76
CA LYS A 201 -26.44 -78.21 32.58
C LYS A 201 -27.12 -77.43 33.72
N MET A 202 -26.33 -77.13 34.76
CA MET A 202 -26.57 -75.95 35.61
C MET A 202 -26.11 -74.67 34.91
N LYS A 203 -26.91 -73.60 34.99
CA LYS A 203 -26.71 -72.57 36.02
C LYS A 203 -27.91 -71.62 36.14
N PRO A 204 -28.09 -71.02 37.34
CA PRO A 204 -29.38 -70.78 37.92
C PRO A 204 -29.78 -69.31 37.94
N LEU A 205 -31.10 -69.13 37.96
CA LEU A 205 -31.82 -67.93 38.32
C LEU A 205 -31.57 -67.63 39.82
N LEU A 206 -30.96 -66.48 40.14
CA LEU A 206 -30.95 -65.92 41.49
C LEU A 206 -31.96 -64.77 41.54
N VAL A 207 -33.11 -65.01 42.18
CA VAL A 207 -34.13 -64.01 42.49
C VAL A 207 -34.02 -63.68 43.97
N ALA A 208 -33.54 -62.48 44.31
CA ALA A 208 -33.74 -61.91 45.63
C ALA A 208 -35.12 -61.26 45.68
N THR A 209 -35.95 -61.71 46.63
CA THR A 209 -37.28 -61.16 46.88
C THR A 209 -37.17 -60.11 47.99
N MET A 210 -37.59 -58.87 47.73
CA MET A 210 -38.07 -57.97 48.78
C MET A 210 -39.46 -57.43 48.40
N GLY A 211 -40.44 -57.78 49.22
CA GLY A 211 -41.49 -56.86 49.69
C GLY A 211 -42.42 -56.23 48.65
N GLY A 212 -43.37 -57.03 48.17
CA GLY A 212 -44.74 -56.66 47.77
C GLY A 212 -45.02 -55.26 47.20
N THR A 213 -45.25 -55.19 45.89
CA THR A 213 -46.50 -54.70 45.27
C THR A 213 -46.51 -55.16 43.79
N LYS A 214 -47.69 -55.54 43.28
CA LYS A 214 -47.96 -56.12 41.95
C LYS A 214 -47.21 -55.45 40.79
N ILE A 215 -46.59 -56.30 39.95
CA ILE A 215 -46.03 -56.01 38.64
C ILE A 215 -47.17 -55.89 37.60
N VAL A 216 -47.11 -54.89 36.73
CA VAL A 216 -47.56 -54.99 35.33
C VAL A 216 -46.42 -54.52 34.43
N ASP A 217 -45.86 -55.49 33.71
CA ASP A 217 -44.99 -55.44 32.53
C ASP A 217 -44.13 -54.19 32.27
N ARG A 218 -42.83 -54.30 32.57
CA ARG A 218 -41.75 -53.58 31.90
C ARG A 218 -40.56 -54.53 31.71
N ALA A 219 -40.13 -54.69 30.46
CA ALA A 219 -38.89 -55.37 30.12
C ALA A 219 -37.69 -54.69 30.81
N PRO A 220 -36.68 -55.44 31.29
CA PRO A 220 -35.49 -54.84 31.87
C PRO A 220 -34.62 -54.26 30.76
N THR A 221 -34.50 -52.94 30.71
CA THR A 221 -33.44 -52.26 29.97
C THR A 221 -32.14 -52.47 30.76
N VAL A 222 -31.24 -53.31 30.24
CA VAL A 222 -29.86 -53.37 30.71
C VAL A 222 -29.13 -52.17 30.13
N ILE A 223 -28.86 -51.17 30.96
CA ILE A 223 -27.95 -50.07 30.61
C ILE A 223 -26.53 -50.61 30.85
N VAL A 224 -25.83 -50.99 29.77
CA VAL A 224 -24.38 -51.20 29.83
C VAL A 224 -23.75 -49.82 29.72
N GLN A 225 -23.35 -49.25 30.86
CA GLN A 225 -22.48 -48.09 30.90
C GLN A 225 -21.08 -48.57 30.52
N ILE A 226 -20.73 -48.50 29.23
CA ILE A 226 -19.33 -48.63 28.82
C ILE A 226 -18.73 -47.25 29.06
N THR A 227 -18.17 -47.04 30.25
CA THR A 227 -17.27 -45.92 30.49
C THR A 227 -15.97 -46.25 29.76
N THR A 228 -15.87 -45.88 28.48
CA THR A 228 -14.56 -45.70 27.88
C THR A 228 -13.98 -44.46 28.55
N SER A 229 -13.24 -44.65 29.64
CA SER A 229 -12.27 -43.63 30.04
C SER A 229 -11.28 -43.56 28.87
N SER A 230 -11.50 -42.64 27.94
CA SER A 230 -10.49 -42.32 26.96
C SER A 230 -9.23 -42.01 27.75
N SER A 231 -8.16 -42.76 27.50
CA SER A 231 -6.85 -42.54 28.10
C SER A 231 -6.28 -41.14 27.82
N ALA A 232 -6.97 -40.31 27.04
CA ALA A 232 -6.71 -38.91 26.75
C ALA A 232 -6.58 -38.01 28.00
N ASP A 233 -7.04 -38.43 29.18
CA ASP A 233 -6.99 -37.58 30.37
C ASP A 233 -5.68 -37.62 31.19
N THR A 234 -4.71 -38.48 30.85
CA THR A 234 -3.78 -38.99 31.88
C THR A 234 -2.29 -38.69 31.74
N LEU A 235 -1.79 -38.26 30.59
CA LEU A 235 -0.40 -37.84 30.39
C LEU A 235 -0.28 -37.20 29.01
N GLY A 236 0.18 -35.95 28.90
CA GLY A 236 0.20 -35.25 27.62
C GLY A 236 0.93 -33.91 27.64
N LEU A 237 1.32 -33.46 26.46
CA LEU A 237 1.71 -32.11 26.09
C LEU A 237 0.49 -31.47 25.43
N THR A 238 0.16 -30.24 25.80
CA THR A 238 -0.86 -29.47 25.09
C THR A 238 -0.28 -28.13 24.69
N ILE A 239 -0.45 -27.72 23.43
CA ILE A 239 -0.05 -26.41 22.94
C ILE A 239 -1.27 -25.51 22.76
N HIS A 240 -1.15 -24.24 23.14
CA HIS A 240 -2.20 -23.25 22.98
C HIS A 240 -1.87 -22.27 21.86
N LYS A 241 -2.90 -21.71 21.24
CA LYS A 241 -2.76 -20.52 20.41
C LYS A 241 -2.43 -19.31 21.30
N PRO A 242 -1.68 -18.32 20.79
CA PRO A 242 -1.44 -17.08 21.50
C PRO A 242 -2.73 -16.24 21.56
N ASP A 243 -2.80 -15.29 22.48
CA ASP A 243 -4.00 -14.48 22.71
C ASP A 243 -4.29 -13.56 21.51
N VAL A 244 -3.24 -13.06 20.82
CA VAL A 244 -3.35 -12.31 19.55
C VAL A 244 -4.05 -13.09 18.42
N LEU A 245 -4.07 -14.43 18.51
CA LEU A 245 -4.79 -15.33 17.59
C LEU A 245 -6.02 -16.00 18.24
N GLY A 246 -6.57 -15.38 19.29
CA GLY A 246 -7.81 -15.80 19.94
C GLY A 246 -7.64 -16.82 21.07
N GLY A 247 -6.40 -17.24 21.36
CA GLY A 247 -6.08 -18.12 22.49
C GLY A 247 -6.66 -19.54 22.39
N GLY A 248 -6.58 -20.27 23.50
CA GLY A 248 -7.17 -21.61 23.66
C GLY A 248 -6.28 -22.77 23.18
N PRO A 249 -6.59 -24.02 23.58
CA PRO A 249 -5.78 -25.19 23.23
C PRO A 249 -5.95 -25.58 21.76
N VAL A 250 -4.87 -26.03 21.13
CA VAL A 250 -4.92 -26.77 19.86
C VAL A 250 -5.47 -28.17 20.15
N SER A 251 -6.22 -28.74 19.21
CA SER A 251 -6.77 -30.08 19.42
C SER A 251 -5.64 -31.13 19.41
N GLU A 252 -5.76 -32.16 20.23
CA GLU A 252 -4.78 -33.26 20.32
C GLU A 252 -4.40 -33.84 18.94
N THR A 253 -5.39 -34.00 18.05
CA THR A 253 -5.15 -34.53 16.70
C THR A 253 -4.42 -33.56 15.77
N ASP A 254 -4.43 -32.28 16.12
CA ASP A 254 -3.87 -31.19 15.34
C ASP A 254 -2.52 -30.71 15.86
N GLU A 255 -2.11 -31.03 17.09
CA GLU A 255 -0.86 -30.51 17.68
C GLU A 255 0.39 -30.87 16.87
N GLU A 256 0.49 -32.09 16.35
CA GLU A 256 1.59 -32.51 15.48
C GLU A 256 1.30 -32.21 14.00
N SER A 257 0.03 -32.33 13.58
CA SER A 257 -0.34 -32.31 12.15
C SER A 257 -0.53 -30.90 11.59
N ILE A 258 -1.00 -29.96 12.41
CA ILE A 258 -1.20 -28.53 12.09
C ILE A 258 -0.27 -27.68 12.96
N GLY A 259 -0.25 -27.94 14.27
CA GLY A 259 0.48 -27.17 15.28
C GLY A 259 -0.21 -25.85 15.63
N ALA A 260 0.33 -25.17 16.64
CA ALA A 260 0.03 -23.77 16.87
C ALA A 260 0.81 -22.88 15.90
N GLN A 261 0.41 -21.62 15.83
CA GLN A 261 1.15 -20.57 15.15
C GLN A 261 1.12 -19.30 16.00
N THR A 262 2.14 -18.46 15.84
CA THR A 262 2.25 -17.15 16.49
C THR A 262 3.02 -16.20 15.58
N PHE A 263 3.06 -14.91 15.93
CA PHE A 263 3.89 -13.92 15.25
C PHE A 263 5.28 -13.86 15.86
N VAL A 264 6.23 -13.24 15.14
CA VAL A 264 7.46 -12.78 15.79
C VAL A 264 7.05 -11.67 16.76
N ASN A 265 7.44 -11.81 18.02
CA ASN A 265 7.11 -10.87 19.10
C ASN A 265 7.97 -9.61 18.94
N LEU A 266 7.52 -8.65 18.13
CA LEU A 266 8.27 -7.45 17.71
C LEU A 266 7.71 -6.15 18.27
N ASP A 267 6.66 -6.24 19.07
CA ASP A 267 5.91 -5.14 19.64
C ASP A 267 6.43 -4.75 21.03
N ASN A 268 5.61 -3.99 21.77
CA ASN A 268 5.95 -3.43 23.08
C ASN A 268 4.65 -3.32 23.89
N ASP A 269 4.25 -4.45 24.43
CA ASP A 269 2.92 -4.64 25.01
C ASP A 269 2.73 -3.88 26.34
N ASP A 270 3.81 -3.72 27.10
CA ASP A 270 3.82 -3.06 28.40
C ASP A 270 4.25 -1.58 28.36
N ARG A 271 4.59 -1.09 27.16
CA ARG A 271 4.87 0.31 26.83
C ARG A 271 6.07 0.86 27.62
N ASP A 272 7.09 0.03 27.78
CA ASP A 272 8.34 0.41 28.43
C ASP A 272 9.41 0.91 27.44
N ASP A 273 10.68 0.94 27.85
CA ASP A 273 11.78 1.46 27.04
C ASP A 273 12.38 0.49 26.01
N LYS A 274 11.77 -0.70 25.82
CA LYS A 274 12.26 -1.73 24.90
C LYS A 274 11.14 -2.34 24.08
N PHE A 275 11.53 -3.06 23.04
CA PHE A 275 10.64 -4.03 22.41
C PHE A 275 10.67 -5.33 23.19
N ASP A 276 9.57 -6.04 23.15
CA ASP A 276 9.33 -7.22 23.95
C ASP A 276 10.36 -8.33 23.70
N ILE A 277 10.87 -8.47 22.47
CA ILE A 277 11.91 -9.45 22.12
C ILE A 277 13.21 -9.30 22.93
N ASP A 278 13.50 -8.07 23.35
CA ASP A 278 14.68 -7.67 24.11
C ASP A 278 14.38 -7.46 25.60
N ASP A 279 13.11 -7.62 25.99
CA ASP A 279 12.68 -7.51 27.38
C ASP A 279 12.39 -8.88 28.03
N ALA A 280 12.72 -8.98 29.31
CA ALA A 280 12.58 -10.19 30.10
C ALA A 280 11.39 -10.14 31.07
N ASN A 281 10.61 -9.05 31.08
CA ASN A 281 9.50 -8.84 31.99
C ASN A 281 8.37 -8.01 31.34
N VAL A 282 7.72 -8.59 30.35
CA VAL A 282 6.65 -7.93 29.59
C VAL A 282 5.30 -8.21 30.24
N GLN A 283 4.59 -7.18 30.69
CA GLN A 283 3.24 -7.36 31.20
C GLN A 283 2.19 -7.39 30.07
N GLY A 284 1.57 -8.56 29.88
CA GLY A 284 0.43 -8.70 28.98
C GLY A 284 0.75 -9.20 27.57
N ASP A 285 1.98 -9.67 27.35
CA ASP A 285 2.46 -10.25 26.09
C ASP A 285 1.48 -11.25 25.48
N ASP A 286 0.90 -10.87 24.34
CA ASP A 286 -0.17 -11.63 23.71
C ASP A 286 0.27 -12.53 22.53
N GLU A 287 1.55 -12.50 22.15
CA GLU A 287 2.21 -13.43 21.22
C GLU A 287 2.71 -14.73 21.87
N LEU A 288 2.83 -14.79 23.21
CA LEU A 288 3.34 -15.99 23.87
C LEU A 288 2.42 -17.20 23.68
N VAL A 289 3.02 -18.30 23.25
CA VAL A 289 2.37 -19.60 23.12
C VAL A 289 2.55 -20.40 24.39
N LYS A 290 1.44 -20.80 25.02
CA LYS A 290 1.48 -21.64 26.22
C LYS A 290 1.60 -23.12 25.89
N LEU A 291 2.57 -23.79 26.48
CA LEU A 291 2.69 -25.25 26.58
C LEU A 291 2.25 -25.71 27.96
N VAL A 292 1.44 -26.76 28.01
CA VAL A 292 0.97 -27.40 29.23
C VAL A 292 1.46 -28.84 29.27
N LEU A 293 2.33 -29.15 30.23
CA LEU A 293 2.74 -30.52 30.51
C LEU A 293 1.84 -31.07 31.60
N LYS A 294 1.06 -32.12 31.31
CA LYS A 294 0.17 -32.77 32.27
C LYS A 294 0.67 -34.19 32.51
N ILE A 295 0.90 -34.56 33.77
CA ILE A 295 1.28 -35.92 34.15
C ILE A 295 0.39 -36.45 35.27
N ILE A 296 0.03 -37.74 35.23
CA ILE A 296 -0.49 -38.44 36.40
C ILE A 296 0.65 -39.26 37.00
N PRO A 297 1.22 -38.84 38.15
CA PRO A 297 2.39 -39.50 38.71
C PRO A 297 2.09 -40.96 39.05
N LYS A 298 2.85 -41.89 38.47
CA LYS A 298 2.85 -43.30 38.85
C LYS A 298 3.95 -43.51 39.89
N ARG A 299 3.57 -43.95 41.09
CA ARG A 299 4.58 -44.36 42.09
C ARG A 299 5.18 -45.69 41.64
N SER A 300 6.43 -45.65 41.19
CA SER A 300 7.24 -46.86 41.07
C SER A 300 7.49 -47.47 42.47
N PRO A 301 7.42 -48.80 42.63
CA PRO A 301 7.68 -49.45 43.92
C PRO A 301 9.12 -49.17 44.40
N GLY A 302 9.27 -48.21 45.32
CA GLY A 302 10.55 -47.85 45.95
C GLY A 302 11.37 -46.73 45.29
N GLY A 303 10.86 -46.07 44.24
CA GLY A 303 11.55 -44.98 43.52
C GLY A 303 10.84 -43.62 43.65
N GLY A 304 11.57 -42.52 43.44
CA GLY A 304 10.97 -41.17 43.31
C GLY A 304 9.96 -41.09 42.15
N LEU A 305 9.27 -39.96 41.97
CA LEU A 305 8.26 -39.81 40.91
C LEU A 305 8.88 -39.60 39.51
N GLY A 306 10.17 -39.90 39.35
CA GLY A 306 10.94 -39.71 38.13
C GLY A 306 11.19 -38.25 37.76
N ASN A 307 11.65 -38.04 36.53
CA ASN A 307 11.80 -36.73 35.88
C ASN A 307 11.09 -36.70 34.53
N CYS A 308 10.67 -35.51 34.13
CA CYS A 308 10.23 -35.22 32.78
C CYS A 308 11.33 -34.50 31.98
N ARG A 309 11.21 -34.54 30.66
CA ARG A 309 12.04 -33.74 29.73
C ARG A 309 11.14 -33.13 28.66
N LEU A 310 11.45 -31.88 28.31
CA LEU A 310 10.90 -31.21 27.13
C LEU A 310 12.06 -30.98 26.17
N ASN A 311 12.04 -31.63 25.01
CA ASN A 311 13.04 -31.40 23.97
C ASN A 311 12.49 -30.40 22.94
N VAL A 312 13.35 -29.50 22.47
CA VAL A 312 13.09 -28.65 21.31
C VAL A 312 13.95 -29.18 20.17
N ILE A 313 13.35 -29.90 19.23
CA ILE A 313 14.08 -30.79 18.31
C ILE A 313 14.44 -30.11 16.98
N GLU A 314 13.72 -29.07 16.58
CA GLU A 314 13.90 -28.38 15.29
C GLU A 314 13.82 -26.85 15.49
N ASP A 315 14.65 -26.10 14.77
CA ASP A 315 14.72 -24.62 14.74
C ASP A 315 14.64 -23.94 16.11
N SER A 316 15.32 -24.52 17.12
CA SER A 316 15.36 -23.98 18.48
C SER A 316 15.87 -22.53 18.62
N PRO A 317 16.73 -21.97 17.73
CA PRO A 317 17.12 -20.57 17.83
C PRO A 317 15.99 -19.57 17.54
N SER A 318 14.91 -20.02 16.92
CA SER A 318 13.77 -19.17 16.55
C SER A 318 12.75 -18.98 17.67
N VAL A 319 12.95 -19.65 18.81
CA VAL A 319 12.08 -19.53 19.99
C VAL A 319 12.86 -19.35 21.29
N LYS A 320 12.29 -18.60 22.23
CA LYS A 320 12.72 -18.57 23.64
C LYS A 320 11.63 -19.21 24.51
N LEU A 321 12.04 -19.81 25.62
CA LEU A 321 11.13 -20.43 26.58
C LEU A 321 11.16 -19.67 27.91
N TRP A 322 10.00 -19.47 28.50
CA TRP A 322 9.79 -18.70 29.72
C TRP A 322 9.00 -19.50 30.75
N THR A 323 9.26 -19.19 32.02
CA THR A 323 8.59 -19.86 33.15
C THR A 323 7.21 -19.27 33.48
N THR A 324 6.89 -18.10 32.94
CA THR A 324 5.69 -17.30 33.24
C THR A 324 5.20 -16.55 32.00
N ALA A 325 3.91 -16.17 32.00
CA ALA A 325 3.28 -15.43 30.91
C ALA A 325 3.82 -14.00 30.74
N ASN A 326 4.30 -13.39 31.83
CA ASN A 326 4.83 -12.01 31.78
C ASN A 326 6.34 -11.96 31.46
N LYS A 327 6.86 -13.00 30.79
CA LYS A 327 8.29 -13.34 30.79
C LYS A 327 8.85 -13.40 32.23
N GLY A 328 10.14 -13.68 32.39
CA GLY A 328 10.74 -13.82 33.72
C GLY A 328 12.04 -14.60 33.67
N ALA A 329 12.18 -15.63 34.50
CA ALA A 329 13.34 -16.52 34.37
C ALA A 329 13.20 -17.36 33.08
N PRO A 330 14.22 -17.38 32.20
CA PRO A 330 14.23 -18.26 31.04
C PRO A 330 14.09 -19.71 31.47
N PHE A 331 13.30 -20.48 30.73
CA PHE A 331 13.14 -21.91 30.96
C PHE A 331 14.22 -22.68 30.19
N ASP A 332 15.04 -23.44 30.93
CA ASP A 332 16.13 -24.23 30.37
C ASP A 332 15.66 -25.66 30.07
N ALA A 333 15.25 -25.89 28.82
CA ALA A 333 14.80 -27.20 28.33
C ALA A 333 15.87 -28.32 28.40
N THR A 334 17.15 -27.97 28.61
CA THR A 334 18.21 -28.98 28.76
C THR A 334 18.23 -29.62 30.15
N LYS A 335 17.59 -28.98 31.14
CA LYS A 335 17.50 -29.49 32.51
C LYS A 335 16.31 -30.45 32.66
N PRO A 336 16.45 -31.52 33.47
CA PRO A 336 15.31 -32.36 33.81
C PRO A 336 14.29 -31.55 34.61
N ILE A 337 13.01 -31.74 34.30
CA ILE A 337 11.88 -31.17 35.05
C ILE A 337 11.54 -32.17 36.17
N ARG A 338 11.74 -31.78 37.43
CA ARG A 338 11.60 -32.68 38.57
C ARG A 338 10.15 -32.86 38.97
N VAL A 339 9.77 -34.12 39.20
CA VAL A 339 8.42 -34.49 39.63
C VAL A 339 8.47 -34.86 41.12
N PRO A 340 7.66 -34.24 41.99
CA PRO A 340 6.61 -33.26 41.69
C PRO A 340 7.05 -31.80 41.80
N GLU A 341 8.31 -31.53 42.17
CA GLU A 341 8.75 -30.23 42.70
C GLU A 341 8.53 -29.06 41.75
N ASP A 342 8.71 -29.28 40.44
CA ASP A 342 8.62 -28.22 39.45
C ASP A 342 7.18 -28.07 38.88
N PHE A 343 6.24 -28.92 39.30
CA PHE A 343 4.84 -28.96 38.85
C PHE A 343 3.86 -28.41 39.91
N GLN A 344 2.75 -27.85 39.44
CA GLN A 344 1.60 -27.49 40.25
C GLN A 344 0.60 -28.64 40.32
N ARG A 345 -0.09 -28.81 41.44
CA ARG A 345 -1.10 -29.85 41.58
C ARG A 345 -2.41 -29.43 40.90
N ASP A 346 -2.92 -30.28 40.03
CA ASP A 346 -4.17 -30.09 39.31
C ASP A 346 -5.06 -31.34 39.48
N GLY A 347 -5.83 -31.38 40.57
CA GLY A 347 -6.58 -32.56 40.99
C GLY A 347 -5.68 -33.77 41.27
N ASN A 348 -5.85 -34.83 40.46
CA ASN A 348 -5.02 -36.04 40.49
C ASN A 348 -3.81 -35.98 39.55
N ALA A 349 -3.72 -34.94 38.73
CA ALA A 349 -2.61 -34.68 37.84
C ALA A 349 -1.65 -33.64 38.46
N LEU A 350 -0.46 -33.57 37.86
CA LEU A 350 0.50 -32.51 38.05
C LEU A 350 0.62 -31.78 36.72
N LYS A 351 0.61 -30.45 36.77
CA LYS A 351 0.62 -29.56 35.62
C LYS A 351 1.82 -28.61 35.68
N LYS A 352 2.52 -28.45 34.56
CA LYS A 352 3.56 -27.43 34.39
C LYS A 352 3.26 -26.61 33.15
N GLU A 353 3.18 -25.30 33.33
CA GLU A 353 3.06 -24.35 32.23
C GLU A 353 4.44 -23.81 31.85
N ILE A 354 4.67 -23.70 30.55
CA ILE A 354 5.86 -23.13 29.94
C ILE A 354 5.36 -22.21 28.83
N TRP A 355 5.97 -21.05 28.65
CA TRP A 355 5.57 -20.07 27.65
C TRP A 355 6.65 -19.99 26.57
N VAL A 356 6.23 -19.89 25.32
CA VAL A 356 7.10 -19.92 24.14
C VAL A 356 6.95 -18.59 23.42
N GLU A 357 8.07 -17.91 23.23
CA GLU A 357 8.16 -16.67 22.46
C GLU A 357 8.75 -16.96 21.08
N GLY A 358 8.13 -16.44 20.03
CA GLY A 358 8.69 -16.47 18.67
C GLY A 358 9.68 -15.33 18.46
N THR A 359 10.98 -15.63 18.39
CA THR A 359 12.04 -14.62 18.22
C THR A 359 12.53 -14.48 16.79
N GLN A 360 12.19 -15.43 15.91
CA GLN A 360 12.52 -15.36 14.49
C GLN A 360 11.45 -16.05 13.65
N ALA A 361 11.09 -15.43 12.53
CA ALA A 361 10.13 -15.99 11.60
C ALA A 361 10.64 -17.30 10.97
N HIS A 362 9.76 -18.29 10.86
CA HIS A 362 10.05 -19.56 10.19
C HIS A 362 9.91 -19.44 8.66
N SER A 363 10.62 -20.31 7.94
CA SER A 363 10.53 -20.47 6.47
C SER A 363 9.66 -21.66 6.05
N LYS A 364 9.27 -22.53 7.00
CA LYS A 364 8.41 -23.71 6.80
C LYS A 364 7.40 -23.81 7.94
N GLN A 365 6.25 -24.41 7.68
CA GLN A 365 5.25 -24.68 8.73
C GLN A 365 5.81 -25.70 9.71
N ARG A 366 5.39 -25.61 10.98
CA ARG A 366 5.73 -26.56 12.05
C ARG A 366 7.24 -26.72 12.23
N ALA A 367 7.97 -25.63 12.06
CA ALA A 367 9.43 -25.65 12.07
C ALA A 367 9.99 -25.96 13.45
N THR A 368 9.32 -25.50 14.52
CA THR A 368 9.68 -25.88 15.89
C THR A 368 8.82 -27.05 16.33
N ARG A 369 9.48 -28.07 16.91
CA ARG A 369 8.82 -29.26 17.45
C ARG A 369 9.21 -29.44 18.91
N PHE A 370 8.20 -29.54 19.76
CA PHE A 370 8.30 -29.80 21.18
C PHE A 370 7.99 -31.26 21.44
N GLU A 371 8.88 -31.98 22.11
CA GLU A 371 8.69 -33.37 22.46
C GLU A 371 8.73 -33.54 23.97
N PHE A 372 7.65 -34.06 24.54
CA PHE A 372 7.52 -34.32 25.96
C PHE A 372 7.72 -35.80 26.26
N MET A 373 8.59 -36.08 27.24
CA MET A 373 8.91 -37.44 27.69
C MET A 373 8.83 -37.54 29.21
N TYR A 374 8.44 -38.71 29.72
CA TYR A 374 8.38 -39.00 31.15
C TYR A 374 9.14 -40.28 31.49
N SER A 375 10.18 -40.19 32.32
CA SER A 375 11.10 -41.31 32.59
C SER A 375 10.46 -42.55 33.24
N GLU A 376 9.36 -42.40 33.97
CA GLU A 376 8.63 -43.55 34.54
C GLU A 376 7.79 -44.29 33.49
N ILE A 377 7.61 -43.71 32.30
CA ILE A 377 6.97 -44.35 31.15
C ILE A 377 7.89 -44.17 29.94
N PRO A 378 8.94 -44.99 29.80
CA PRO A 378 9.99 -44.78 28.79
C PRO A 378 9.49 -44.73 27.34
N ASP A 379 8.37 -45.39 27.04
CA ASP A 379 7.76 -45.42 25.72
C ASP A 379 6.77 -44.27 25.47
N PHE A 380 6.50 -43.43 26.49
CA PHE A 380 5.64 -42.27 26.34
C PHE A 380 6.39 -41.13 25.66
N LYS A 381 5.79 -40.65 24.58
CA LYS A 381 6.23 -39.49 23.83
C LYS A 381 4.98 -38.76 23.35
N ASP A 382 5.01 -37.45 23.48
CA ASP A 382 3.99 -36.56 22.93
C ASP A 382 4.65 -35.38 22.22
N VAL A 383 4.04 -34.91 21.13
CA VAL A 383 4.65 -33.94 20.21
C VAL A 383 3.66 -32.85 19.84
N ALA A 384 4.09 -31.60 20.03
CA ALA A 384 3.42 -30.42 19.54
C ALA A 384 4.33 -29.61 18.61
N CYS A 385 3.73 -28.99 17.60
CA CYS A 385 4.45 -28.19 16.61
C CYS A 385 4.08 -26.70 16.72
N LEU A 386 5.02 -25.81 16.39
CA LEU A 386 4.82 -24.37 16.33
C LEU A 386 5.32 -23.78 15.00
N THR A 387 4.56 -22.84 14.46
CA THR A 387 4.95 -21.98 13.33
C THR A 387 5.05 -20.52 13.78
N VAL A 388 6.26 -19.95 13.83
CA VAL A 388 6.45 -18.52 14.04
C VAL A 388 6.37 -17.82 12.68
N ILE A 389 5.45 -16.87 12.55
CA ILE A 389 5.12 -16.18 11.30
C ILE A 389 5.65 -14.76 11.39
N GLY A 390 6.31 -14.29 10.33
CA GLY A 390 6.62 -12.88 10.18
C GLY A 390 6.18 -12.34 8.83
N ILE A 391 6.26 -11.01 8.67
CA ILE A 391 6.21 -10.40 7.35
C ILE A 391 7.56 -10.63 6.67
N ASP A 392 7.55 -11.17 5.45
CA ASP A 392 8.75 -11.33 4.62
C ASP A 392 9.04 -10.04 3.87
N LYS A 393 8.00 -9.49 3.22
CA LYS A 393 8.09 -8.26 2.43
C LYS A 393 6.75 -7.57 2.24
N LEU A 394 6.83 -6.26 2.04
CA LEU A 394 5.76 -5.37 1.58
C LEU A 394 6.19 -4.69 0.28
N GLU A 395 5.37 -4.80 -0.77
CA GLU A 395 5.69 -4.28 -2.10
C GLU A 395 4.53 -3.46 -2.69
N TRP A 396 4.82 -2.25 -3.17
CA TRP A 396 3.87 -1.45 -3.92
C TRP A 396 3.75 -1.94 -5.37
N LYS A 397 2.50 -1.98 -5.87
CA LYS A 397 2.16 -2.20 -7.27
C LYS A 397 1.24 -1.09 -7.75
N GLY A 398 1.58 -0.52 -8.91
CA GLY A 398 0.73 0.47 -9.56
C GLY A 398 -0.51 -0.18 -10.16
N GLU A 399 -1.49 0.66 -10.50
CA GLU A 399 -2.62 0.31 -11.37
C GLU A 399 -2.64 1.29 -12.55
N LYS A 400 -1.73 1.09 -13.50
CA LYS A 400 -1.47 1.99 -14.64
C LYS A 400 -1.14 3.41 -14.22
N ASN A 401 -0.53 3.60 -13.06
CA ASN A 401 -0.21 4.92 -12.50
C ASN A 401 1.28 5.09 -12.21
N SER A 402 2.13 4.28 -12.83
CA SER A 402 3.55 4.57 -12.95
C SER A 402 3.80 5.77 -13.89
N GLU A 403 5.06 6.21 -13.96
CA GLU A 403 5.49 7.20 -14.95
C GLU A 403 5.22 6.75 -16.39
N ASN A 404 5.31 5.44 -16.65
CA ASN A 404 5.17 4.83 -17.97
C ASN A 404 3.74 4.32 -18.24
N ASP A 405 2.77 4.69 -17.41
CA ASP A 405 1.37 4.30 -17.52
C ASP A 405 1.11 2.78 -17.42
N ASP A 406 1.96 2.08 -16.67
CA ASP A 406 1.84 0.66 -16.37
C ASP A 406 1.75 0.40 -14.85
N ASP A 407 1.73 -0.88 -14.46
CA ASP A 407 1.59 -1.33 -13.06
C ASP A 407 2.95 -1.37 -12.32
N VAL A 408 4.05 -1.02 -13.00
CA VAL A 408 5.41 -1.08 -12.45
C VAL A 408 5.85 0.32 -12.04
N LEU A 409 5.70 0.63 -10.76
CA LEU A 409 6.12 1.92 -10.21
C LEU A 409 7.64 2.12 -10.41
N THR A 410 8.01 3.33 -10.79
CA THR A 410 9.40 3.74 -10.95
C THR A 410 9.94 4.26 -9.63
N GLU A 411 11.24 4.11 -9.40
CA GLU A 411 11.89 4.71 -8.23
C GLU A 411 11.76 6.23 -8.29
N ASP A 412 11.60 6.84 -7.12
CA ASP A 412 11.51 8.29 -6.99
C ASP A 412 12.92 8.90 -7.15
N PRO A 413 13.17 9.77 -8.15
CA PRO A 413 14.48 10.36 -8.39
C PRO A 413 14.94 11.33 -7.29
N ASN A 414 14.02 11.83 -6.46
CA ASN A 414 14.35 12.65 -5.29
C ASN A 414 14.88 11.79 -4.13
N TYR A 415 14.75 10.46 -4.23
CA TYR A 415 15.20 9.49 -3.27
C TYR A 415 16.47 8.78 -3.74
N GLY A 416 17.52 8.75 -2.90
CA GLY A 416 18.64 7.82 -3.11
C GLY A 416 19.92 8.37 -3.77
N THR A 417 20.00 9.64 -4.19
CA THR A 417 21.30 10.22 -4.59
C THR A 417 21.54 11.64 -4.04
N PRO A 418 22.44 11.81 -3.05
CA PRO A 418 22.88 13.14 -2.60
C PRO A 418 23.54 13.97 -3.71
N ASN A 419 23.87 13.37 -4.87
CA ASN A 419 24.74 13.95 -5.89
C ASN A 419 24.03 14.59 -7.08
N ALA A 420 22.82 14.16 -7.46
CA ALA A 420 22.17 14.69 -8.67
C ALA A 420 21.54 16.07 -8.42
N ALA A 421 20.99 16.27 -7.23
CA ALA A 421 20.29 17.49 -6.80
C ALA A 421 21.19 18.71 -6.60
N PHE A 422 22.42 18.50 -6.13
CA PHE A 422 23.31 19.56 -5.63
C PHE A 422 24.38 20.00 -6.64
N GLY A 423 24.21 19.71 -7.94
CA GLY A 423 24.98 20.35 -9.01
C GLY A 423 26.50 20.20 -8.89
N GLY A 424 26.99 19.06 -8.43
CA GLY A 424 28.44 18.80 -8.36
C GLY A 424 29.17 19.47 -7.20
N ILE A 425 28.47 19.89 -6.14
CA ILE A 425 29.13 20.06 -4.84
C ILE A 425 29.81 18.72 -4.53
N ASP A 426 31.12 18.78 -4.31
CA ASP A 426 31.94 17.62 -3.97
C ASP A 426 31.46 17.00 -2.65
N THR A 427 30.53 16.06 -2.77
CA THR A 427 29.98 15.29 -1.65
C THR A 427 31.00 14.34 -1.03
N THR A 428 32.24 14.27 -1.54
CA THR A 428 33.30 13.52 -0.83
C THR A 428 33.68 14.16 0.50
N ALA A 429 33.39 15.46 0.72
CA ALA A 429 33.45 16.11 2.02
C ALA A 429 32.15 15.96 2.84
N LEU A 430 31.00 15.72 2.19
CA LEU A 430 29.73 15.27 2.79
C LEU A 430 29.68 13.73 2.80
N ARG A 431 30.69 13.12 3.42
CA ARG A 431 30.88 11.67 3.54
C ARG A 431 29.92 10.99 4.53
N ILE A 432 28.70 11.50 4.66
CA ILE A 432 27.75 11.20 5.73
C ILE A 432 26.39 11.38 5.06
N ILE A 433 25.62 10.36 4.72
CA ILE A 433 24.85 9.47 5.60
C ILE A 433 24.61 8.19 4.77
N PRO A 434 24.80 6.96 5.30
CA PRO A 434 24.13 5.82 4.69
C PRO A 434 22.64 6.13 4.77
N LEU A 435 22.00 6.48 3.64
CA LEU A 435 20.56 6.29 3.47
C LEU A 435 20.26 4.99 4.20
N LEU A 436 19.35 5.02 5.18
CA LEU A 436 18.93 3.84 5.96
C LEU A 436 19.03 2.62 5.04
N ASP A 437 20.05 1.76 5.25
CA ASP A 437 20.51 0.83 4.21
C ASP A 437 19.32 0.05 3.64
N GLY A 438 18.98 0.31 2.38
CA GLY A 438 17.87 -0.35 1.69
C GLY A 438 16.52 0.37 1.66
N LEU A 439 16.39 1.58 2.20
CA LEU A 439 15.13 2.35 2.10
C LEU A 439 14.93 2.82 0.66
N LYS A 440 13.85 2.35 0.04
CA LYS A 440 13.45 2.67 -1.33
C LYS A 440 12.23 3.58 -1.30
N ALA A 441 12.11 4.42 -2.32
CA ALA A 441 10.88 5.15 -2.59
C ALA A 441 10.44 4.95 -4.04
N TYR A 442 9.13 4.91 -4.24
CA TYR A 442 8.49 4.76 -5.53
C TYR A 442 7.52 5.90 -5.78
N ARG A 443 7.43 6.35 -7.03
CA ARG A 443 6.50 7.40 -7.43
C ARG A 443 5.23 6.86 -8.04
N VAL A 444 4.11 7.47 -7.68
CA VAL A 444 2.78 7.20 -8.21
C VAL A 444 2.15 8.48 -8.76
N PHE A 445 1.48 8.38 -9.90
CA PHE A 445 0.86 9.51 -10.61
C PHE A 445 -0.67 9.34 -10.65
N PRO A 446 -1.41 9.83 -9.63
CA PRO A 446 -2.83 9.55 -9.46
C PRO A 446 -3.75 10.35 -10.40
N GLY A 447 -3.23 11.38 -11.08
CA GLY A 447 -3.99 12.17 -12.04
C GLY A 447 -4.57 11.38 -13.21
N ALA A 448 -5.67 11.87 -13.78
CA ALA A 448 -6.22 11.36 -15.02
C ALA A 448 -5.23 11.59 -16.17
N ARG A 449 -5.12 10.63 -17.08
CA ARG A 449 -4.24 10.74 -18.25
C ARG A 449 -4.94 11.35 -19.44
N PHE A 450 -4.20 12.09 -20.26
CA PHE A 450 -4.68 12.47 -21.58
C PHE A 450 -4.55 11.31 -22.56
N VAL A 451 -5.67 10.91 -23.16
CA VAL A 451 -5.73 9.89 -24.20
C VAL A 451 -6.51 10.47 -25.37
N ASN A 452 -5.86 10.55 -26.54
CA ASN A 452 -6.43 11.16 -27.74
C ASN A 452 -6.95 12.60 -27.49
N GLY A 453 -6.15 13.43 -26.82
CA GLY A 453 -6.45 14.84 -26.56
C GLY A 453 -7.56 15.07 -25.55
N LYS A 454 -7.91 14.07 -24.73
CA LYS A 454 -8.93 14.21 -23.68
C LYS A 454 -8.47 13.55 -22.39
N PRO A 455 -8.70 14.17 -21.22
CA PRO A 455 -8.43 13.52 -19.97
C PRO A 455 -9.39 12.33 -19.78
N GLU A 456 -8.88 11.25 -19.20
CA GLU A 456 -9.69 10.13 -18.74
C GLU A 456 -10.76 10.60 -17.75
N ARG A 457 -11.89 9.88 -17.71
CA ARG A 457 -13.02 10.25 -16.84
C ARG A 457 -12.74 10.05 -15.35
N GLN A 458 -11.79 9.18 -15.01
CA GLN A 458 -11.48 8.80 -13.65
C GLN A 458 -9.97 8.95 -13.42
N PRO A 459 -9.55 9.52 -12.27
CA PRO A 459 -8.15 9.52 -11.88
C PRO A 459 -7.66 8.11 -11.58
N ARG A 460 -6.34 7.89 -11.68
CA ARG A 460 -5.66 6.61 -11.40
C ARG A 460 -5.11 6.57 -9.97
N LYS A 461 -5.95 6.87 -8.99
CA LYS A 461 -5.58 7.11 -7.58
C LYS A 461 -5.44 5.86 -6.69
N PHE A 462 -5.48 4.67 -7.27
CA PHE A 462 -5.37 3.42 -6.51
C PHE A 462 -4.05 2.71 -6.81
N VAL A 463 -3.43 2.19 -5.76
CA VAL A 463 -2.30 1.26 -5.83
C VAL A 463 -2.63 0.02 -5.01
N ARG A 464 -1.82 -1.03 -5.15
CA ARG A 464 -1.92 -2.22 -4.31
C ARG A 464 -0.66 -2.36 -3.47
N LEU A 465 -0.84 -2.72 -2.20
CA LEU A 465 0.22 -3.23 -1.37
C LEU A 465 0.13 -4.76 -1.38
N GLU A 466 1.16 -5.40 -1.93
CA GLU A 466 1.34 -6.84 -1.87
C GLU A 466 2.14 -7.17 -0.61
N ALA A 467 1.51 -7.87 0.33
CA ALA A 467 2.14 -8.32 1.56
C ALA A 467 2.37 -9.82 1.50
N THR A 468 3.58 -10.26 1.87
CA THR A 468 3.97 -11.67 1.86
C THR A 468 4.50 -12.06 3.23
N LEU A 469 3.99 -13.16 3.79
CA LEU A 469 4.47 -13.75 5.04
C LEU A 469 5.71 -14.59 4.80
N SER A 470 6.50 -14.83 5.85
CA SER A 470 7.68 -15.71 5.81
C SER A 470 7.31 -17.15 5.41
N VAL A 471 6.13 -17.60 5.82
CA VAL A 471 5.59 -18.95 5.62
C VAL A 471 4.07 -18.88 5.42
N THR A 472 3.50 -19.82 4.66
CA THR A 472 2.04 -19.98 4.60
C THR A 472 1.50 -20.28 6.00
N PRO A 473 0.48 -19.58 6.49
CA PRO A 473 -0.07 -19.84 7.82
C PRO A 473 -0.75 -21.23 7.85
N THR A 474 -0.73 -21.90 9.00
CA THR A 474 -1.30 -23.25 9.15
C THR A 474 -2.83 -23.21 9.21
N GLU A 475 -3.38 -22.07 9.61
CA GLU A 475 -4.80 -21.71 9.56
C GLU A 475 -4.93 -20.21 9.27
N PRO A 476 -6.09 -19.71 8.79
CA PRO A 476 -6.23 -18.29 8.47
C PRO A 476 -5.91 -17.36 9.64
N ILE A 477 -5.07 -16.34 9.41
CA ILE A 477 -4.70 -15.34 10.41
C ILE A 477 -5.07 -13.92 9.97
N PRO A 478 -5.54 -13.06 10.89
CA PRO A 478 -5.62 -11.62 10.62
C PRO A 478 -4.23 -11.00 10.70
N VAL A 479 -3.93 -10.09 9.76
CA VAL A 479 -2.79 -9.17 9.83
C VAL A 479 -3.34 -7.77 9.63
N GLN A 480 -2.81 -6.84 10.42
CA GLN A 480 -3.23 -5.46 10.48
C GLN A 480 -2.23 -4.60 9.69
N PHE A 481 -2.74 -3.55 9.05
CA PHE A 481 -1.96 -2.62 8.24
C PHE A 481 -2.35 -1.19 8.63
N GLU A 482 -1.35 -0.38 8.91
CA GLU A 482 -1.53 1.04 9.18
C GLU A 482 -0.62 1.85 8.27
N SER A 483 -1.19 2.88 7.66
CA SER A 483 -0.43 3.80 6.83
C SER A 483 -0.01 4.99 7.68
N PHE A 484 1.21 5.46 7.47
CA PHE A 484 1.79 6.65 8.09
C PHE A 484 2.13 7.64 7.01
N ASP A 485 1.78 8.90 7.26
CA ASP A 485 2.37 10.01 6.51
C ASP A 485 3.82 10.14 6.98
N VAL A 486 4.75 10.44 6.08
CA VAL A 486 6.16 10.64 6.40
C VAL A 486 6.67 11.86 5.65
N ASP A 487 7.62 12.61 6.23
CA ASP A 487 8.07 13.87 5.63
C ASP A 487 8.74 13.67 4.25
N ASP A 488 9.12 14.73 3.57
CA ASP A 488 9.96 14.67 2.39
C ASP A 488 11.45 14.51 2.79
N THR A 489 12.23 13.78 1.99
CA THR A 489 13.68 13.71 2.23
C THR A 489 14.46 14.92 1.66
N TRP A 490 13.78 15.85 0.99
CA TRP A 490 14.42 16.86 0.15
C TRP A 490 14.67 18.20 0.87
N SER A 491 13.87 18.55 1.88
CA SER A 491 13.92 19.86 2.54
C SER A 491 14.92 19.93 3.70
N MET A 492 16.18 20.29 3.45
CA MET A 492 17.22 20.31 4.51
C MET A 492 17.11 21.45 5.55
N THR A 493 16.31 22.49 5.30
CA THR A 493 16.41 23.75 6.09
C THR A 493 15.11 24.33 6.59
N GLN A 494 13.98 23.93 6.01
CA GLN A 494 12.66 24.34 6.48
C GLN A 494 11.75 23.14 6.28
N LEU A 495 11.12 22.69 7.36
CA LEU A 495 10.04 21.72 7.32
C LEU A 495 9.07 22.18 6.23
N LEU A 496 9.05 21.48 5.10
CA LEU A 496 8.19 21.80 3.97
C LEU A 496 6.73 21.60 4.37
N ASP A 497 6.52 20.72 5.35
CA ASP A 497 5.39 20.69 6.25
C ASP A 497 5.84 20.86 7.72
N PRO A 498 5.70 22.04 8.34
CA PRO A 498 5.95 22.19 9.76
C PRO A 498 4.79 21.54 10.54
N GLU A 499 4.86 20.22 10.68
CA GLU A 499 3.90 19.37 11.39
C GLU A 499 3.50 20.05 12.70
N ARG A 500 2.33 20.68 12.74
CA ARG A 500 1.74 21.15 14.01
C ARG A 500 1.09 19.98 14.74
N ALA A 501 0.89 18.85 14.06
CA ALA A 501 0.34 17.59 14.57
C ALA A 501 0.79 16.44 13.67
N ALA A 502 0.94 15.23 14.20
CA ALA A 502 1.53 14.04 13.56
C ALA A 502 0.83 13.47 12.29
N GLU A 503 -0.11 14.20 11.67
CA GLU A 503 -0.91 13.71 10.52
C GLU A 503 -1.44 14.87 9.63
N ASP A 504 -0.78 16.03 9.58
CA ASP A 504 -1.40 17.26 9.07
C ASP A 504 -1.34 17.47 7.54
N ASN A 505 -0.57 16.67 6.82
CA ASN A 505 -0.44 16.56 5.36
C ASN A 505 -1.37 15.51 4.73
N ARG A 506 -2.06 14.70 5.53
CA ARG A 506 -3.11 13.83 5.01
C ARG A 506 -4.30 14.69 4.59
N GLY A 507 -4.38 14.97 3.28
CA GLY A 507 -5.50 15.72 2.70
C GLY A 507 -6.86 15.22 3.21
N ALA A 508 -7.84 16.12 3.34
CA ALA A 508 -9.16 15.73 3.83
C ALA A 508 -10.02 15.09 2.73
N VAL A 509 -10.45 13.83 2.90
CA VAL A 509 -11.51 13.19 2.11
C VAL A 509 -12.86 13.33 2.80
N ALA A 510 -13.93 13.50 2.02
CA ALA A 510 -15.29 13.49 2.56
C ALA A 510 -15.64 12.10 3.13
N GLY A 511 -16.06 12.02 4.40
CA GLY A 511 -16.48 10.78 5.04
C GLY A 511 -16.29 10.77 6.56
N PRO A 512 -16.70 9.69 7.24
CA PRO A 512 -16.53 9.54 8.69
C PRO A 512 -15.06 9.37 9.12
N ASN A 513 -14.18 9.00 8.19
CA ASN A 513 -12.73 9.00 8.39
C ASN A 513 -12.10 9.91 7.32
N PRO A 514 -11.73 11.16 7.66
CA PRO A 514 -11.39 12.18 6.68
C PRO A 514 -9.96 12.08 6.16
N LYS A 515 -9.17 11.08 6.54
CA LYS A 515 -7.77 10.96 6.12
C LYS A 515 -7.66 10.45 4.68
N ALA A 516 -6.96 11.18 3.81
CA ALA A 516 -6.51 10.67 2.52
C ALA A 516 -5.25 9.78 2.70
N GLY A 517 -4.83 9.06 1.65
CA GLY A 517 -3.74 8.08 1.78
C GLY A 517 -4.15 6.91 2.67
N ARG A 518 -5.18 6.16 2.27
CA ARG A 518 -5.87 5.18 3.14
C ARG A 518 -6.15 3.85 2.44
N PHE A 519 -6.42 2.81 3.21
CA PHE A 519 -6.86 1.54 2.65
C PHE A 519 -8.36 1.53 2.31
N ILE A 520 -8.72 0.71 1.32
CA ILE A 520 -10.14 0.44 1.02
C ILE A 520 -10.75 -0.44 2.11
N ALA A 521 -11.86 0.00 2.70
CA ALA A 521 -12.51 -0.64 3.84
C ALA A 521 -11.57 -0.76 5.05
N GLU A 522 -10.80 0.29 5.31
CA GLU A 522 -10.14 0.56 6.58
C GLU A 522 -11.17 0.80 7.70
N LYS A 523 -10.83 0.41 8.92
CA LYS A 523 -11.65 0.66 10.11
C LYS A 523 -11.54 2.14 10.55
N PRO A 524 -12.46 2.66 11.39
CA PRO A 524 -12.47 4.08 11.78
C PRO A 524 -11.22 4.59 12.52
N ASP A 525 -10.41 3.67 13.03
CA ASP A 525 -9.16 3.90 13.76
C ASP A 525 -7.94 4.06 12.85
N GLY A 526 -8.06 3.92 11.52
CA GLY A 526 -6.90 4.00 10.62
C GLY A 526 -6.36 2.66 10.14
N ILE A 527 -6.88 1.55 10.68
CA ILE A 527 -6.27 0.22 10.49
C ILE A 527 -7.06 -0.63 9.51
N LYS A 528 -6.34 -1.25 8.57
CA LYS A 528 -6.86 -2.25 7.65
C LYS A 528 -6.52 -3.65 8.14
N GLU A 529 -7.53 -4.49 8.29
CA GLU A 529 -7.33 -5.92 8.53
C GLU A 529 -7.39 -6.70 7.20
N ALA A 530 -6.47 -7.64 7.00
CA ALA A 530 -6.53 -8.61 5.93
C ALA A 530 -6.27 -10.03 6.47
N VAL A 531 -7.08 -10.99 6.02
CA VAL A 531 -6.95 -12.39 6.45
C VAL A 531 -6.06 -13.16 5.48
N PHE A 532 -4.96 -13.69 5.99
CA PHE A 532 -4.05 -14.55 5.24
C PHE A 532 -4.50 -16.00 5.37
N SER A 533 -5.12 -16.53 4.31
CA SER A 533 -5.32 -17.98 4.12
C SER A 533 -4.27 -18.60 3.19
N ALA A 534 -3.36 -17.77 2.68
CA ALA A 534 -2.25 -18.10 1.80
C ALA A 534 -1.02 -17.29 2.22
N LYS A 535 0.13 -17.53 1.59
CA LYS A 535 1.38 -16.82 1.92
C LYS A 535 1.34 -15.31 1.63
N SER A 536 0.51 -14.87 0.68
CA SER A 536 0.44 -13.46 0.26
C SER A 536 -0.99 -12.96 0.17
N VAL A 537 -1.16 -11.66 0.40
CA VAL A 537 -2.42 -10.92 0.20
C VAL A 537 -2.14 -9.60 -0.51
N SER A 538 -3.14 -9.12 -1.24
CA SER A 538 -3.13 -7.83 -1.91
C SER A 538 -4.19 -6.94 -1.29
N VAL A 539 -3.80 -5.76 -0.80
CA VAL A 539 -4.72 -4.76 -0.24
C VAL A 539 -4.69 -3.49 -1.09
N ALA A 540 -5.88 -2.97 -1.41
CA ALA A 540 -6.02 -1.75 -2.20
C ALA A 540 -5.84 -0.51 -1.32
N PHE A 541 -5.07 0.46 -1.82
CA PHE A 541 -4.73 1.71 -1.15
C PHE A 541 -5.05 2.90 -2.07
N GLU A 542 -5.73 3.90 -1.53
CA GLU A 542 -6.12 5.14 -2.20
C GLU A 542 -5.14 6.25 -1.82
N VAL A 543 -4.35 6.72 -2.78
CA VAL A 543 -3.43 7.86 -2.59
C VAL A 543 -4.15 9.20 -2.77
N THR A 544 -3.49 10.29 -2.37
CA THR A 544 -4.00 11.65 -2.53
C THR A 544 -3.80 12.15 -3.96
N MET A 545 -4.09 13.43 -4.20
CA MET A 545 -3.76 14.13 -5.45
C MET A 545 -2.69 15.21 -5.23
N GLN A 546 -2.15 15.33 -4.02
CA GLN A 546 -1.23 16.41 -3.66
C GLN A 546 0.21 15.93 -3.94
N PRO A 547 0.97 16.63 -4.81
CA PRO A 547 2.34 16.24 -5.09
C PRO A 547 3.22 16.42 -3.86
N GLY A 548 4.03 15.39 -3.57
CA GLY A 548 4.95 15.36 -2.43
C GLY A 548 4.41 14.65 -1.19
N ASP A 549 3.14 14.24 -1.15
CA ASP A 549 2.64 13.38 -0.06
C ASP A 549 3.38 12.02 -0.10
N ASN A 550 3.86 11.55 1.05
CA ASN A 550 4.64 10.32 1.14
C ASN A 550 3.99 9.33 2.12
N PHE A 551 3.84 8.09 1.70
CA PHE A 551 3.22 7.05 2.52
C PHE A 551 4.18 5.90 2.80
N ARG A 552 4.24 5.49 4.06
CA ARG A 552 4.79 4.19 4.46
C ARG A 552 3.72 3.39 5.18
N VAL A 553 3.74 2.07 5.05
CA VAL A 553 2.79 1.18 5.71
C VAL A 553 3.53 0.24 6.64
N VAL A 554 3.05 0.10 7.86
CA VAL A 554 3.46 -0.96 8.78
C VAL A 554 2.45 -2.08 8.76
N ALA A 555 2.92 -3.33 8.73
CA ALA A 555 2.07 -4.51 8.88
C ALA A 555 2.47 -5.30 10.13
N ASN A 556 1.52 -5.65 10.99
CA ASN A 556 1.77 -6.47 12.19
C ASN A 556 0.56 -7.37 12.50
N GLY A 557 0.79 -8.48 13.19
CA GLY A 557 -0.27 -9.34 13.71
C GLY A 557 -1.06 -8.71 14.85
N ASP A 558 -0.39 -7.95 15.72
CA ASP A 558 -1.02 -7.19 16.79
C ASP A 558 -1.49 -5.80 16.31
N ARG A 559 -2.77 -5.53 16.57
CA ARG A 559 -3.42 -4.25 16.28
C ARG A 559 -3.02 -3.17 17.28
N LYS A 560 -2.81 -3.53 18.55
CA LYS A 560 -2.55 -2.55 19.62
C LYS A 560 -1.18 -1.90 19.40
N PHE A 561 -0.20 -2.68 18.97
CA PHE A 561 1.11 -2.19 18.57
C PHE A 561 1.02 -1.09 17.51
N LEU A 562 0.28 -1.32 16.41
CA LEU A 562 0.13 -0.33 15.35
C LEU A 562 -0.46 0.99 15.87
N LEU A 563 -1.49 0.91 16.73
CA LEU A 563 -2.12 2.09 17.36
C LEU A 563 -1.18 2.89 18.28
N ASP A 564 -0.09 2.28 18.76
CA ASP A 564 0.91 2.94 19.58
C ASP A 564 2.05 3.55 18.75
N LEU A 565 2.20 3.20 17.47
CA LEU A 565 3.22 3.76 16.60
C LEU A 565 2.89 5.19 16.17
N HIS A 566 3.92 5.96 15.84
CA HIS A 566 3.74 7.25 15.19
C HIS A 566 4.91 7.61 14.26
N ASN A 567 4.67 8.61 13.42
CA ASN A 567 5.69 9.42 12.77
C ASN A 567 5.42 10.87 13.22
N ASN A 568 6.32 11.47 13.99
CA ASN A 568 6.12 12.82 14.53
C ASN A 568 7.40 13.65 14.39
N ASP A 569 7.41 14.56 13.44
CA ASP A 569 8.58 15.40 13.12
C ASP A 569 9.00 16.37 14.23
N ASN A 570 8.12 16.64 15.20
CA ASN A 570 8.52 17.42 16.37
C ASN A 570 9.38 16.62 17.35
N GLU A 571 9.36 15.29 17.26
CA GLU A 571 10.15 14.38 18.08
C GLU A 571 11.30 13.77 17.28
N LEU A 572 11.00 13.38 16.04
CA LEU A 572 11.96 12.91 15.05
C LEU A 572 12.80 14.08 14.54
N GLY A 573 14.11 13.94 14.57
CA GLY A 573 14.98 15.03 14.17
C GLY A 573 15.07 16.16 15.21
N THR A 574 15.06 15.83 16.50
CA THR A 574 15.42 16.75 17.59
C THR A 574 16.84 16.49 18.11
N GLY A 575 17.88 17.02 17.44
CA GLY A 575 19.25 16.86 17.92
C GLY A 575 20.32 17.55 17.08
N PRO A 576 21.57 17.70 17.55
CA PRO A 576 22.65 18.26 16.73
C PRO A 576 22.95 17.40 15.48
N ALA A 577 22.57 16.13 15.50
CA ALA A 577 22.60 15.22 14.34
C ALA A 577 21.36 15.32 13.43
N SER A 578 20.30 16.03 13.86
CA SER A 578 19.02 16.09 13.16
C SER A 578 18.93 17.04 11.98
N ARG A 579 20.07 17.42 11.42
CA ARG A 579 20.10 18.21 10.18
C ARG A 579 19.59 17.43 8.97
N TRP A 580 19.05 16.23 9.17
CA TRP A 580 18.75 15.27 8.12
C TRP A 580 17.31 14.79 8.26
N ASN A 581 16.50 15.01 7.22
CA ASN A 581 15.12 14.53 7.12
C ASN A 581 15.01 12.99 7.08
N THR A 582 16.12 12.25 7.13
CA THR A 582 16.10 10.78 7.11
C THR A 582 15.42 10.19 8.35
N ASP A 583 15.56 10.83 9.51
CA ASP A 583 14.91 10.35 10.74
C ASP A 583 13.39 10.55 10.71
N LYS A 584 12.92 11.53 9.94
CA LYS A 584 11.50 11.80 9.73
C LYS A 584 10.81 10.80 8.81
N GLN A 585 11.58 9.89 8.22
CA GLN A 585 11.01 8.72 7.52
C GLN A 585 10.68 7.58 8.47
N LEU A 586 11.18 7.60 9.69
CA LEU A 586 11.08 6.49 10.63
C LEU A 586 9.69 6.42 11.22
N ILE A 587 9.14 5.21 11.31
CA ILE A 587 7.92 4.96 12.08
C ILE A 587 8.39 4.28 13.36
N VAL A 588 8.11 4.93 14.49
CA VAL A 588 8.74 4.61 15.75
C VAL A 588 7.72 4.28 16.83
N ASN A 589 8.14 3.48 17.80
CA ASN A 589 7.43 3.33 19.05
C ASN A 589 7.78 4.50 20.00
N PRO A 590 6.80 5.30 20.45
CA PRO A 590 7.04 6.51 21.25
C PRO A 590 7.63 6.21 22.63
N TYR A 591 7.37 5.04 23.21
CA TYR A 591 7.87 4.68 24.54
C TYR A 591 9.37 4.38 24.51
N VAL A 592 9.80 3.63 23.49
CA VAL A 592 11.22 3.38 23.19
C VAL A 592 11.93 4.70 22.82
N LEU A 593 11.30 5.53 21.96
CA LEU A 593 11.86 6.82 21.56
C LEU A 593 12.10 7.74 22.76
N LYS A 594 11.14 7.82 23.68
CA LYS A 594 11.23 8.68 24.87
C LYS A 594 12.41 8.31 25.77
N ALA A 595 12.78 7.03 25.83
CA ALA A 595 13.93 6.58 26.59
C ALA A 595 15.27 6.95 25.94
N ASN A 596 15.32 6.99 24.60
CA ASN A 596 16.49 7.42 23.85
C ASN A 596 16.17 8.40 22.69
N PRO A 597 15.78 9.66 22.99
CA PRO A 597 15.32 10.59 21.94
C PRO A 597 16.40 10.97 20.92
N ARG A 598 17.67 10.69 21.24
CA ARG A 598 18.82 10.97 20.37
C ARG A 598 19.13 9.84 19.38
N SER A 599 18.40 8.73 19.47
CA SER A 599 18.56 7.59 18.57
C SER A 599 17.18 7.09 18.12
N PRO A 600 16.44 7.87 17.31
CA PRO A 600 15.13 7.45 16.79
C PRO A 600 15.17 6.09 16.08
N LYS A 601 16.31 5.73 15.50
CA LYS A 601 16.53 4.41 14.88
C LYS A 601 16.38 3.24 15.85
N ASP A 602 16.73 3.41 17.13
CA ASP A 602 16.54 2.35 18.13
C ASP A 602 15.06 2.15 18.48
N ALA A 603 14.21 3.15 18.17
CA ALA A 603 12.78 3.11 18.37
C ALA A 603 12.00 2.79 17.09
N GLU A 604 12.65 2.68 15.92
CA GLU A 604 12.01 2.27 14.66
C GLU A 604 11.45 0.85 14.81
N VAL A 605 10.30 0.59 14.17
CA VAL A 605 9.75 -0.76 14.03
C VAL A 605 10.86 -1.75 13.66
N LEU A 606 10.96 -2.84 14.44
CA LEU A 606 11.99 -3.86 14.22
C LEU A 606 11.84 -4.52 12.84
N HIS A 607 12.98 -4.83 12.23
CA HIS A 607 13.05 -5.36 10.86
C HIS A 607 12.29 -4.50 9.83
N PRO A 608 12.62 -3.20 9.72
CA PRO A 608 11.84 -2.25 8.91
C PRO A 608 11.80 -2.61 7.43
N ASN A 609 12.81 -3.32 6.91
CA ASN A 609 12.84 -3.79 5.52
C ASN A 609 11.79 -4.87 5.18
N SER A 610 11.17 -5.46 6.21
CA SER A 610 10.13 -6.48 6.06
C SER A 610 8.78 -5.99 6.56
N TYR A 611 8.74 -5.30 7.70
CA TYR A 611 7.50 -4.88 8.36
C TYR A 611 7.03 -3.49 7.94
N VAL A 612 7.88 -2.71 7.27
CA VAL A 612 7.55 -1.38 6.76
C VAL A 612 7.71 -1.35 5.25
N SER A 613 6.73 -0.79 4.54
CA SER A 613 6.82 -0.65 3.09
C SER A 613 7.94 0.32 2.70
N PRO A 614 8.44 0.22 1.45
CA PRO A 614 9.07 1.34 0.78
C PRO A 614 8.17 2.58 0.84
N THR A 615 8.76 3.77 0.78
CA THR A 615 8.01 5.02 0.69
C THR A 615 7.29 5.09 -0.65
N LEU A 616 6.02 5.50 -0.64
CA LEU A 616 5.23 5.77 -1.84
C LEU A 616 4.98 7.27 -1.93
N THR A 617 5.58 7.91 -2.93
CA THR A 617 5.49 9.36 -3.13
C THR A 617 4.47 9.71 -4.21
N VAL A 618 3.59 10.66 -3.92
CA VAL A 618 2.61 11.17 -4.89
C VAL A 618 3.28 12.20 -5.81
N TRP A 619 3.17 11.98 -7.12
CA TRP A 619 3.67 12.87 -8.15
C TRP A 619 2.54 13.37 -9.05
N ARG A 620 2.66 14.59 -9.57
CA ARG A 620 1.71 15.15 -10.55
C ARG A 620 2.34 15.29 -11.92
N ARG A 621 1.51 15.06 -12.94
CA ARG A 621 1.86 15.40 -14.32
C ARG A 621 1.11 16.66 -14.71
N MET A 622 1.83 17.63 -15.25
CA MET A 622 1.29 18.87 -15.79
C MET A 622 1.43 18.82 -17.31
N TYR A 623 0.32 18.66 -18.01
CA TYR A 623 0.30 18.60 -19.47
C TYR A 623 0.40 20.01 -20.04
N VAL A 624 1.40 20.26 -20.87
CA VAL A 624 1.62 21.57 -21.48
C VAL A 624 1.30 21.48 -22.96
N GLU A 625 0.33 22.28 -23.40
CA GLU A 625 0.09 22.53 -24.82
C GLU A 625 1.02 23.65 -25.27
N VAL A 626 1.93 23.35 -26.20
CA VAL A 626 2.90 24.32 -26.71
C VAL A 626 2.54 24.76 -28.12
N ASP A 627 2.38 26.06 -28.28
CA ASP A 627 2.15 26.76 -29.54
C ASP A 627 3.23 27.80 -29.80
N ARG A 628 3.20 28.37 -31.00
CA ARG A 628 3.98 29.55 -31.36
C ARG A 628 3.13 30.52 -32.17
N MET A 629 3.46 31.79 -32.15
CA MET A 629 2.91 32.72 -33.15
C MET A 629 3.38 32.34 -34.57
N ASP A 630 2.65 32.86 -35.56
CA ASP A 630 2.94 32.69 -36.99
C ASP A 630 4.29 33.34 -37.36
N VAL A 631 4.60 33.37 -38.65
CA VAL A 631 5.76 34.08 -39.16
C VAL A 631 5.76 35.55 -38.71
N VAL A 632 6.95 36.09 -38.46
CA VAL A 632 7.16 37.50 -38.15
C VAL A 632 6.50 38.34 -39.23
N ALA A 633 5.57 39.19 -38.84
CA ALA A 633 4.79 40.02 -39.74
C ALA A 633 4.55 41.39 -39.11
N ASP A 634 4.35 42.42 -39.93
CA ASP A 634 4.11 43.77 -39.42
C ASP A 634 5.26 44.32 -38.55
N ASN A 635 6.49 43.80 -38.71
CA ASN A 635 7.68 44.34 -38.03
C ASN A 635 8.31 45.54 -38.76
N ASN A 636 7.54 46.13 -39.68
CA ASN A 636 7.96 47.24 -40.50
C ASN A 636 6.84 48.27 -40.62
N VAL A 637 7.19 49.55 -40.52
CA VAL A 637 6.27 50.66 -40.78
C VAL A 637 6.57 51.25 -42.14
N GLU A 638 5.64 51.13 -43.09
CA GLU A 638 5.74 51.74 -44.41
C GLU A 638 4.92 53.04 -44.51
N GLY A 639 5.48 54.07 -45.14
CA GLY A 639 4.79 55.36 -45.36
C GLY A 639 5.52 56.25 -46.36
N HIS A 640 5.24 57.55 -46.36
CA HIS A 640 5.94 58.56 -47.17
C HIS A 640 6.72 59.56 -46.34
N ILE A 641 7.84 60.02 -46.88
CA ILE A 641 8.63 61.07 -46.26
C ILE A 641 7.99 62.42 -46.55
N VAL A 642 7.60 63.15 -45.49
CA VAL A 642 7.01 64.49 -45.60
C VAL A 642 8.09 65.55 -45.69
N LYS A 643 9.16 65.41 -44.91
CA LYS A 643 10.21 66.44 -44.79
C LYS A 643 11.54 65.86 -44.33
N LEU A 644 12.63 66.51 -44.72
CA LEU A 644 13.99 66.18 -44.29
C LEU A 644 14.67 67.42 -43.69
N PHE A 645 15.49 67.20 -42.67
CA PHE A 645 16.40 68.18 -42.09
C PHE A 645 17.82 67.58 -42.10
N PRO A 646 18.61 67.82 -43.15
CA PRO A 646 19.99 67.32 -43.23
C PRO A 646 20.88 68.00 -42.19
N ASN A 647 21.86 67.26 -41.65
CA ASN A 647 22.78 67.67 -40.59
C ASN A 647 22.09 68.07 -39.27
N ASP A 648 20.96 67.44 -38.97
CA ASP A 648 20.17 67.63 -37.75
C ASP A 648 20.01 66.26 -37.07
N PRO A 649 20.41 66.07 -35.80
CA PRO A 649 20.85 67.08 -34.82
C PRO A 649 22.31 67.57 -34.98
N ALA A 650 23.11 66.90 -35.80
CA ALA A 650 24.51 67.22 -36.01
C ALA A 650 24.96 66.85 -37.44
N PRO A 651 26.12 67.35 -37.91
CA PRO A 651 26.68 66.94 -39.20
C PRO A 651 26.78 65.42 -39.36
N GLY A 652 26.31 64.90 -40.49
CA GLY A 652 26.30 63.46 -40.77
C GLY A 652 25.05 62.71 -40.30
N PHE A 653 24.05 63.40 -39.76
CA PHE A 653 22.73 62.85 -39.42
C PHE A 653 21.65 63.53 -40.28
N THR A 654 20.52 62.85 -40.46
CA THR A 654 19.34 63.43 -41.07
C THR A 654 18.10 63.13 -40.23
N ARG A 655 17.35 64.17 -39.88
CA ARG A 655 16.02 64.02 -39.27
C ARG A 655 14.96 63.98 -40.37
N VAL A 656 14.14 62.94 -40.33
CA VAL A 656 13.14 62.57 -41.35
C VAL A 656 11.76 62.68 -40.71
N VAL A 657 10.86 63.46 -41.29
CA VAL A 657 9.45 63.56 -40.84
C VAL A 657 8.60 62.62 -41.68
N LEU A 658 7.88 61.73 -41.01
CA LEU A 658 7.02 60.71 -41.62
C LEU A 658 5.61 61.26 -41.86
N ASP A 659 4.85 60.69 -42.79
CA ASP A 659 3.44 61.01 -43.00
C ASP A 659 2.52 60.29 -42.03
N LYS A 660 3.01 59.18 -41.46
CA LYS A 660 2.34 58.35 -40.48
C LYS A 660 2.82 58.63 -39.06
N ASN A 661 1.99 58.16 -38.14
CA ASN A 661 2.31 58.09 -36.73
C ASN A 661 2.66 56.63 -36.39
N ILE A 662 3.88 56.41 -35.91
CA ILE A 662 4.44 55.08 -35.64
C ILE A 662 3.52 54.33 -34.66
N SER A 663 3.09 54.99 -33.60
CA SER A 663 2.27 54.37 -32.55
C SER A 663 0.89 53.89 -33.02
N SER A 664 0.31 54.57 -34.02
CA SER A 664 -0.97 54.16 -34.58
C SER A 664 -0.85 52.99 -35.55
N GLU A 665 0.30 52.85 -36.22
CA GLU A 665 0.53 51.78 -37.19
C GLU A 665 0.88 50.46 -36.48
N MET A 666 1.58 50.53 -35.34
CA MET A 666 1.95 49.34 -34.55
C MET A 666 0.88 48.90 -33.53
N ASP A 667 -0.24 49.62 -33.42
CA ASP A 667 -1.33 49.34 -32.45
C ASP A 667 -0.88 49.35 -30.97
N VAL A 668 0.20 50.09 -30.64
CA VAL A 668 0.80 50.16 -29.28
C VAL A 668 0.19 51.25 -28.38
N TRP A 669 -1.12 51.46 -28.49
CA TRP A 669 -1.83 52.57 -27.85
C TRP A 669 -1.97 52.42 -26.33
N PRO A 670 -1.87 53.52 -25.53
CA PRO A 670 -1.58 54.92 -25.90
C PRO A 670 -0.09 55.29 -25.80
N LEU A 671 0.79 54.29 -25.67
CA LEU A 671 2.13 54.46 -25.10
C LEU A 671 3.23 54.46 -26.15
N GLY A 672 2.90 54.75 -27.41
CA GLY A 672 3.84 54.89 -28.53
C GLY A 672 5.24 55.25 -28.06
N MET A 673 6.21 54.42 -28.42
CA MET A 673 7.49 54.47 -27.75
C MET A 673 8.51 55.26 -28.55
N GLN A 674 9.03 56.27 -27.87
CA GLN A 674 10.18 57.00 -28.35
C GLN A 674 11.35 56.02 -28.41
N ASN A 675 12.02 55.96 -29.56
CA ASN A 675 13.18 55.11 -29.81
C ASN A 675 12.94 53.60 -29.97
N SER A 676 11.71 53.10 -30.19
CA SER A 676 11.52 51.67 -30.53
C SER A 676 12.40 51.23 -31.69
N PHE A 677 12.56 52.06 -32.72
CA PHE A 677 13.36 51.70 -33.90
C PHE A 677 14.84 52.08 -33.74
N GLU A 678 15.32 52.45 -32.55
CA GLU A 678 16.73 52.78 -32.34
C GLU A 678 17.62 51.57 -32.59
N GLY A 679 18.60 51.70 -33.49
CA GLY A 679 19.40 50.54 -33.93
C GLY A 679 18.84 49.87 -35.19
N GLY A 680 17.56 50.07 -35.48
CA GLY A 680 16.91 49.61 -36.70
C GLY A 680 17.40 50.34 -37.96
N LYS A 681 16.61 50.28 -39.03
CA LYS A 681 16.96 50.86 -40.33
C LYS A 681 15.78 51.56 -40.98
N LEU A 682 16.06 52.72 -41.58
CA LEU A 682 15.15 53.38 -42.50
C LEU A 682 15.58 53.08 -43.93
N LYS A 683 14.76 52.38 -44.70
CA LYS A 683 14.99 52.07 -46.12
C LYS A 683 14.24 53.08 -46.99
N ILE A 684 14.95 53.65 -47.97
CA ILE A 684 14.38 54.59 -48.94
C ILE A 684 14.94 54.26 -50.33
N GLY A 685 14.12 53.65 -51.18
CA GLY A 685 14.55 53.17 -52.49
C GLY A 685 15.65 52.11 -52.37
N ARG A 686 16.90 52.47 -52.71
CA ARG A 686 18.09 51.59 -52.55
C ARG A 686 18.99 51.99 -51.38
N GLY A 687 18.66 53.05 -50.66
CA GLY A 687 19.42 53.51 -49.50
C GLY A 687 18.90 52.87 -48.22
N GLU A 688 19.82 52.41 -47.36
CA GLU A 688 19.53 52.02 -45.98
C GLU A 688 20.26 52.97 -45.04
N PHE A 689 19.55 53.52 -44.07
CA PHE A 689 20.09 54.48 -43.12
C PHE A 689 19.86 53.95 -41.69
N PRO A 690 20.92 53.72 -40.89
CA PRO A 690 20.76 53.28 -39.51
C PRO A 690 19.96 54.29 -38.69
N VAL A 691 18.93 53.84 -38.00
CA VAL A 691 18.12 54.66 -37.12
C VAL A 691 18.86 54.85 -35.80
N THR A 692 18.81 56.07 -35.27
CA THR A 692 19.47 56.45 -34.01
C THR A 692 18.50 56.99 -32.98
N ASN A 693 17.27 57.32 -33.38
CA ASN A 693 16.18 57.80 -32.54
C ASN A 693 14.91 57.87 -33.39
N ASN A 694 13.75 57.61 -32.82
CA ASN A 694 12.46 58.04 -33.36
C ASN A 694 11.60 58.70 -32.28
N THR A 695 10.74 59.64 -32.67
CA THR A 695 9.70 60.14 -31.78
C THR A 695 8.54 59.16 -31.68
N ALA A 696 7.70 59.38 -30.67
CA ALA A 696 6.35 58.84 -30.60
C ALA A 696 5.35 59.94 -30.25
N ASN A 697 5.14 60.81 -31.22
CA ASN A 697 4.06 61.78 -31.19
C ASN A 697 2.72 61.05 -31.26
N TYR A 698 1.63 61.74 -30.96
CA TYR A 698 0.28 61.15 -31.03
C TYR A 698 -0.65 61.93 -31.96
N TRP A 699 -0.49 63.26 -31.96
CA TRP A 699 -1.31 64.18 -32.75
C TRP A 699 -0.54 64.81 -33.91
N LYS A 700 0.70 64.37 -34.13
CA LYS A 700 1.62 64.90 -35.14
C LYS A 700 2.36 63.74 -35.81
N ALA A 701 2.89 64.05 -36.99
CA ALA A 701 3.84 63.21 -37.68
C ALA A 701 5.00 62.81 -36.76
N ASP A 702 5.44 61.55 -36.87
CA ASP A 702 6.65 61.12 -36.21
C ASP A 702 7.89 61.55 -36.97
N GLU A 703 8.99 61.66 -36.23
CA GLU A 703 10.29 62.03 -36.74
C GLU A 703 11.29 60.92 -36.43
N VAL A 704 12.08 60.53 -37.42
CA VAL A 704 13.15 59.53 -37.28
C VAL A 704 14.48 60.20 -37.56
N THR A 705 15.46 60.03 -36.68
CA THR A 705 16.83 60.50 -36.90
C THR A 705 17.69 59.33 -37.35
N VAL A 706 18.29 59.47 -38.53
CA VAL A 706 19.15 58.44 -39.12
C VAL A 706 20.59 58.92 -39.26
N ARG A 707 21.54 57.97 -39.20
CA ARG A 707 22.94 58.22 -39.51
C ARG A 707 23.14 58.19 -41.03
N GLY A 708 23.66 59.29 -41.58
CA GLY A 708 23.89 59.46 -43.00
C GLY A 708 23.15 60.65 -43.60
N SER A 709 23.47 60.94 -44.86
CA SER A 709 22.83 62.01 -45.63
C SER A 709 21.72 61.42 -46.49
N VAL A 710 20.46 61.65 -46.10
CA VAL A 710 19.31 61.27 -46.92
C VAL A 710 19.14 62.32 -48.02
N PRO A 711 19.11 61.94 -49.31
CA PRO A 711 19.03 62.90 -50.40
C PRO A 711 17.70 63.67 -50.35
N SER A 712 17.71 64.96 -50.65
CA SER A 712 16.50 65.81 -50.66
C SER A 712 15.41 65.32 -51.62
N THR A 713 15.78 64.52 -52.64
CA THR A 713 14.85 63.84 -53.55
C THR A 713 14.02 62.75 -52.89
N ALA A 714 14.33 62.34 -51.65
CA ALA A 714 13.57 61.36 -50.90
C ALA A 714 12.24 61.89 -50.35
N VAL A 715 12.03 63.21 -50.29
CA VAL A 715 10.72 63.77 -49.91
C VAL A 715 9.65 63.30 -50.91
N GLY A 716 8.58 62.69 -50.38
CA GLY A 716 7.51 62.07 -51.16
C GLY A 716 7.80 60.63 -51.62
N MET A 717 8.99 60.09 -51.38
CA MET A 717 9.26 58.66 -51.60
C MET A 717 8.67 57.82 -50.47
N ILE A 718 8.39 56.55 -50.80
CA ILE A 718 8.03 55.54 -49.81
C ILE A 718 9.26 55.23 -48.95
N TYR A 719 9.05 55.13 -47.64
CA TYR A 719 10.02 54.58 -46.70
C TYR A 719 9.49 53.27 -46.12
N GLU A 720 10.42 52.43 -45.66
CA GLU A 720 10.17 51.28 -44.81
C GLU A 720 11.06 51.46 -43.57
N LEU A 721 10.43 51.58 -42.41
CA LEU A 721 11.10 51.70 -41.11
C LEU A 721 11.09 50.31 -40.47
N GLN A 722 12.26 49.72 -40.36
CA GLN A 722 12.47 48.35 -39.88
C GLN A 722 13.10 48.38 -38.49
N ASP A 723 12.60 47.54 -37.61
CA ASP A 723 13.13 47.39 -36.26
C ASP A 723 14.48 46.66 -36.21
N ASP A 724 15.07 46.63 -35.03
CA ASP A 724 16.41 46.14 -34.76
C ASP A 724 16.46 44.60 -34.55
N ASP A 725 15.30 43.95 -34.39
CA ASP A 725 15.11 42.48 -34.23
C ASP A 725 15.75 41.61 -35.30
N VAL A 726 15.97 42.16 -36.49
CA VAL A 726 16.72 41.49 -37.57
C VAL A 726 18.12 41.06 -37.07
N ARG A 727 18.73 41.85 -36.19
CA ARG A 727 20.01 41.53 -35.55
C ARG A 727 19.91 40.35 -34.60
N HIS A 728 18.71 40.09 -34.10
CA HIS A 728 18.34 39.01 -33.21
C HIS A 728 17.81 37.76 -33.94
N GLY A 729 17.78 37.82 -35.28
CA GLY A 729 17.45 36.70 -36.16
C GLY A 729 15.95 36.57 -36.45
N PHE A 730 15.22 37.68 -36.44
CA PHE A 730 13.79 37.74 -36.73
C PHE A 730 13.50 38.64 -37.93
N ASP A 731 13.75 38.15 -39.15
CA ASP A 731 13.37 38.88 -40.36
C ASP A 731 11.86 38.73 -40.65
N GLU A 732 11.26 39.72 -41.30
CA GLU A 732 9.87 39.63 -41.79
C GLU A 732 9.69 38.37 -42.66
N GLY A 733 8.69 37.56 -42.31
CA GLY A 733 8.38 36.28 -42.95
C GLY A 733 9.08 35.07 -42.32
N ASP A 734 10.00 35.26 -41.38
CA ASP A 734 10.64 34.15 -40.68
C ASP A 734 9.69 33.51 -39.66
N PRO A 735 9.64 32.17 -39.57
CA PRO A 735 8.87 31.51 -38.52
C PRO A 735 9.54 31.71 -37.16
N LEU A 736 8.73 31.95 -36.12
CA LEU A 736 9.27 31.88 -34.76
C LEU A 736 9.79 30.46 -34.47
N PRO A 737 11.00 30.33 -33.90
CA PRO A 737 11.55 29.03 -33.54
C PRO A 737 10.73 28.40 -32.40
N PRO A 738 10.70 27.07 -32.31
CA PRO A 738 10.03 26.37 -31.23
C PRO A 738 10.75 26.62 -29.89
N LEU A 739 10.00 26.55 -28.79
CA LEU A 739 10.55 26.65 -27.44
C LEU A 739 11.45 25.46 -27.11
N ASP A 740 12.59 25.72 -26.48
CA ASP A 740 13.46 24.67 -25.93
C ASP A 740 12.99 24.24 -24.54
N THR A 741 12.40 23.05 -24.41
CA THR A 741 11.83 22.53 -23.16
C THR A 741 12.64 21.41 -22.51
N ARG A 742 13.80 21.06 -23.06
CA ARG A 742 14.49 19.78 -22.79
C ARG A 742 14.85 19.51 -21.33
N THR A 743 15.15 20.54 -20.53
CA THR A 743 15.52 20.37 -19.10
C THR A 743 14.55 21.03 -18.14
N VAL A 744 13.44 21.59 -18.65
CA VAL A 744 12.45 22.28 -17.81
C VAL A 744 11.91 21.31 -16.74
N ALA A 745 11.64 20.06 -17.10
CA ALA A 745 11.15 19.05 -16.16
C ALA A 745 12.09 18.79 -14.98
N ASP A 746 13.41 18.89 -15.18
CA ASP A 746 14.41 18.64 -14.12
C ASP A 746 14.28 19.66 -12.98
N ARG A 747 13.83 20.89 -13.30
CA ARG A 747 13.61 21.96 -12.32
C ARG A 747 12.42 21.68 -11.41
N TYR A 748 11.46 20.89 -11.87
CA TYR A 748 10.24 20.55 -11.15
C TYR A 748 10.32 19.24 -10.35
N LEU A 749 11.43 18.48 -10.47
CA LEU A 749 11.63 17.27 -9.68
C LEU A 749 11.45 17.55 -8.18
N PRO A 750 12.05 18.60 -7.58
CA PRO A 750 11.82 18.91 -6.16
C PRO A 750 10.37 19.26 -5.83
N ALA A 751 9.54 19.65 -6.80
CA ALA A 751 8.12 19.91 -6.58
C ALA A 751 7.25 18.65 -6.73
N TYR A 752 7.84 17.49 -7.06
CA TYR A 752 7.13 16.26 -7.39
C TYR A 752 6.16 16.42 -8.57
N ILE A 753 6.54 17.30 -9.52
CA ILE A 753 5.76 17.62 -10.72
C ILE A 753 6.59 17.27 -11.95
N VAL A 754 5.95 16.66 -12.94
CA VAL A 754 6.53 16.41 -14.27
C VAL A 754 5.74 17.21 -15.30
N PRO A 755 6.27 18.34 -15.79
CA PRO A 755 5.79 18.99 -17.01
C PRO A 755 5.93 18.03 -18.20
N ASP A 756 4.84 17.80 -18.92
CA ASP A 756 4.77 16.94 -20.10
C ASP A 756 4.42 17.78 -21.34
N PHE A 757 5.44 18.05 -22.15
CA PHE A 757 5.35 18.82 -23.38
C PHE A 757 5.01 17.96 -24.62
N THR A 758 4.88 16.64 -24.45
CA THR A 758 4.80 15.69 -25.57
C THR A 758 3.41 15.12 -25.80
N THR A 759 2.67 14.85 -24.72
CA THR A 759 1.38 14.14 -24.80
C THR A 759 0.33 14.95 -25.58
N LEU A 760 0.22 16.25 -25.32
CA LEU A 760 -0.74 17.11 -26.02
C LEU A 760 -0.25 17.54 -27.40
N GLU A 761 1.06 17.50 -27.64
CA GLU A 761 1.63 17.87 -28.94
C GLU A 761 1.07 16.99 -30.09
N ALA A 762 0.80 15.72 -29.80
CA ALA A 762 0.27 14.78 -30.79
C ALA A 762 -1.20 15.05 -31.17
N THR A 763 -1.94 15.79 -30.34
CA THR A 763 -3.38 16.06 -30.51
C THR A 763 -3.70 17.54 -30.66
N ASN A 764 -2.71 18.41 -30.55
CA ASN A 764 -2.78 19.83 -30.87
C ASN A 764 -2.98 20.01 -32.39
N LEU A 765 -4.15 20.50 -32.78
CA LEU A 765 -4.57 20.68 -34.16
C LEU A 765 -4.10 22.02 -34.71
N THR A 766 -3.94 23.05 -33.86
CA THR A 766 -3.55 24.40 -34.25
C THR A 766 -2.31 24.90 -33.52
N LYS A 767 -1.13 24.41 -33.91
CA LYS A 767 0.18 24.81 -33.34
C LYS A 767 0.63 26.26 -33.62
N VAL A 768 -0.19 27.04 -34.31
CA VAL A 768 0.16 28.38 -34.81
C VAL A 768 -0.92 29.38 -34.41
N ALA A 769 -0.52 30.35 -33.60
CA ALA A 769 -1.34 31.51 -33.25
C ALA A 769 -1.08 32.68 -34.20
N PRO A 770 -2.06 33.58 -34.42
CA PRO A 770 -1.84 34.78 -35.23
C PRO A 770 -0.66 35.57 -34.70
N PHE A 771 0.19 36.03 -35.60
CA PHE A 771 1.30 36.90 -35.23
C PHE A 771 0.80 38.22 -34.64
N LYS A 772 1.49 38.65 -33.59
CA LYS A 772 1.38 39.96 -32.96
C LYS A 772 2.78 40.37 -32.58
N ALA A 773 3.23 41.52 -33.11
CA ALA A 773 4.53 42.07 -32.74
C ALA A 773 4.55 42.32 -31.23
N HIS A 774 3.69 43.22 -30.77
CA HIS A 774 3.49 43.50 -29.35
C HIS A 774 2.19 42.90 -28.81
N VAL A 775 2.22 42.48 -27.54
CA VAL A 775 0.97 42.23 -26.81
C VAL A 775 0.35 43.56 -26.36
N PHE A 776 -0.97 43.67 -26.41
CA PHE A 776 -1.66 44.92 -26.05
C PHE A 776 -1.54 45.28 -24.55
N GLY A 777 -1.35 44.28 -23.70
CA GLY A 777 -1.18 44.48 -22.26
C GLY A 777 -0.93 43.19 -21.51
N VAL A 778 -0.48 43.33 -20.26
CA VAL A 778 -0.02 42.22 -19.40
C VAL A 778 -1.10 41.58 -18.54
N SER A 779 -2.35 42.01 -18.64
CA SER A 779 -3.46 41.43 -17.85
C SER A 779 -4.05 40.20 -18.54
N ALA A 780 -4.64 39.27 -17.79
CA ALA A 780 -5.40 38.12 -18.32
C ALA A 780 -6.37 38.46 -19.47
N LYS A 781 -7.05 39.62 -19.40
CA LYS A 781 -7.99 40.10 -20.43
C LYS A 781 -7.30 40.27 -21.81
N HIS A 782 -6.03 40.63 -21.83
CA HIS A 782 -5.24 40.88 -23.04
C HIS A 782 -4.44 39.65 -23.47
N LEU A 783 -4.00 38.81 -22.53
CA LEU A 783 -3.20 37.63 -22.80
C LEU A 783 -4.05 36.44 -23.28
N ARG A 784 -5.17 36.13 -22.59
CA ARG A 784 -6.03 34.97 -22.94
C ARG A 784 -6.54 34.96 -24.39
N PRO A 785 -6.89 36.10 -25.03
CA PRO A 785 -7.27 36.13 -26.44
C PRO A 785 -6.18 35.70 -27.42
N LEU A 786 -4.91 35.69 -27.00
CA LEU A 786 -3.79 35.19 -27.80
C LEU A 786 -3.67 33.67 -27.75
N PHE A 787 -4.32 33.02 -26.77
CA PHE A 787 -4.26 31.58 -26.60
C PHE A 787 -5.14 30.88 -27.65
N ARG A 788 -4.51 30.07 -28.49
CA ARG A 788 -5.16 29.12 -29.41
C ARG A 788 -5.35 27.76 -28.75
N PHE A 789 -5.67 27.79 -27.47
CA PHE A 789 -5.65 26.64 -26.58
C PHE A 789 -6.71 25.60 -26.97
N ASP A 790 -6.32 24.60 -27.75
CA ASP A 790 -7.20 23.54 -28.26
C ASP A 790 -7.81 22.72 -27.12
N HIS A 791 -7.10 22.64 -25.99
CA HIS A 791 -7.51 21.90 -24.80
C HIS A 791 -8.05 22.80 -23.66
N ILE A 792 -8.46 24.06 -23.93
CA ILE A 792 -9.07 25.00 -22.96
C ILE A 792 -10.41 24.54 -22.35
N VAL A 793 -10.88 23.35 -22.65
CA VAL A 793 -12.04 22.74 -21.97
C VAL A 793 -11.60 21.82 -20.81
N HIS A 794 -10.29 21.69 -20.62
CA HIS A 794 -9.66 20.75 -19.69
C HIS A 794 -8.70 21.41 -18.70
N GLU A 795 -8.39 22.70 -18.86
CA GLU A 795 -7.56 23.52 -17.95
C GLU A 795 -8.14 23.59 -16.54
N ALA A 796 -9.48 23.63 -16.43
CA ALA A 796 -10.17 23.62 -15.13
C ALA A 796 -10.31 22.22 -14.50
N ASN A 797 -9.73 21.17 -15.09
CA ASN A 797 -9.87 19.80 -14.58
C ASN A 797 -8.91 19.56 -13.39
N PRO A 798 -9.42 19.42 -12.14
CA PRO A 798 -8.56 19.27 -10.97
C PRO A 798 -7.76 17.95 -10.96
N THR A 799 -8.18 16.97 -11.76
CA THR A 799 -7.53 15.65 -11.85
C THR A 799 -6.54 15.53 -13.01
N ALA A 800 -6.54 16.47 -13.96
CA ALA A 800 -5.64 16.47 -15.11
C ALA A 800 -5.17 17.91 -15.36
N TRP A 801 -4.02 18.27 -14.80
CA TRP A 801 -3.46 19.60 -14.93
C TRP A 801 -3.05 19.85 -16.37
N CYS A 802 -3.63 20.90 -16.97
CA CYS A 802 -3.42 21.25 -18.36
C CYS A 802 -3.23 22.76 -18.46
N VAL A 803 -2.12 23.19 -19.03
CA VAL A 803 -1.77 24.61 -19.20
C VAL A 803 -1.32 24.89 -20.62
N TYR A 804 -1.42 26.14 -21.03
CA TYR A 804 -1.01 26.61 -22.35
C TYR A 804 0.33 27.35 -22.30
N LEU A 805 1.17 27.18 -23.31
CA LEU A 805 2.45 27.86 -23.44
C LEU A 805 2.62 28.36 -24.88
N LEU A 806 2.80 29.67 -25.05
CA LEU A 806 2.95 30.30 -26.36
C LEU A 806 4.35 30.88 -26.54
N ALA A 807 5.05 30.46 -27.59
CA ALA A 807 6.20 31.20 -28.10
C ALA A 807 5.70 32.49 -28.77
N ALA A 808 5.85 33.62 -28.08
CA ALA A 808 5.45 34.94 -28.53
C ALA A 808 6.67 35.73 -29.03
N PHE A 809 6.41 36.78 -29.81
CA PHE A 809 7.48 37.62 -30.34
C PHE A 809 8.02 38.56 -29.25
N GLU A 810 7.28 39.63 -28.94
CA GLU A 810 7.65 40.64 -27.94
C GLU A 810 6.53 40.88 -26.93
N CYS A 811 6.91 41.49 -25.80
CA CYS A 811 5.97 41.87 -24.74
C CYS A 811 5.17 43.11 -25.15
N VAL A 812 4.61 43.84 -24.17
CA VAL A 812 4.13 45.20 -24.43
C VAL A 812 5.33 46.04 -24.85
N ALA A 813 5.10 47.05 -25.69
CA ALA A 813 6.15 47.96 -26.14
C ALA A 813 7.08 48.38 -24.97
N LEU A 814 6.55 48.89 -23.85
CA LEU A 814 7.38 49.35 -22.70
C LEU A 814 8.25 48.28 -22.00
N GLN A 815 8.21 47.05 -22.49
CA GLN A 815 8.84 45.87 -21.91
C GLN A 815 9.49 44.93 -22.95
N ASP A 816 9.54 45.34 -24.23
CA ASP A 816 10.27 44.62 -25.28
C ASP A 816 11.78 44.80 -25.11
N GLY A 817 12.18 45.99 -24.63
CA GLY A 817 13.55 46.35 -24.32
C GLY A 817 14.18 47.31 -25.32
N ASP A 818 13.35 47.92 -26.18
CA ASP A 818 13.71 48.99 -27.11
C ASP A 818 13.23 50.38 -26.65
N PRO A 819 14.12 51.38 -26.52
CA PRO A 819 15.58 51.27 -26.65
C PRO A 819 16.18 50.45 -25.51
N MET A 820 17.37 49.86 -25.72
CA MET A 820 18.15 48.96 -24.81
C MET A 820 18.17 49.26 -23.28
N GLN A 821 17.72 50.44 -22.86
CA GLN A 821 17.58 50.90 -21.48
C GLN A 821 16.22 50.56 -20.84
N GLU A 822 15.26 50.00 -21.59
CA GLU A 822 13.94 49.63 -21.08
C GLU A 822 13.94 48.32 -20.26
N PHE A 823 12.81 48.05 -19.61
CA PHE A 823 12.62 46.78 -18.90
C PHE A 823 12.51 45.66 -19.93
N LYS A 824 13.18 44.54 -19.69
CA LYS A 824 13.17 43.39 -20.61
C LYS A 824 12.37 42.27 -19.99
N THR A 825 11.36 41.76 -20.69
CA THR A 825 10.48 40.70 -20.17
C THR A 825 10.62 39.43 -20.99
N GLY A 826 11.12 38.36 -20.38
CA GLY A 826 11.32 37.06 -21.05
C GLY A 826 10.06 36.19 -21.13
N GLY A 827 9.07 36.45 -20.28
CA GLY A 827 7.81 35.74 -20.25
C GLY A 827 6.78 36.40 -19.35
N ILE A 828 5.53 35.94 -19.46
CA ILE A 828 4.46 36.36 -18.58
C ILE A 828 3.33 35.32 -18.50
N VAL A 829 2.73 35.17 -17.32
CA VAL A 829 1.48 34.42 -17.12
C VAL A 829 0.24 35.30 -17.18
N ASP A 830 -0.91 34.72 -17.53
CA ASP A 830 -2.18 35.43 -17.47
C ASP A 830 -2.62 35.73 -16.01
N GLU A 831 -2.33 34.82 -15.07
CA GLU A 831 -2.63 34.95 -13.65
C GLU A 831 -1.73 34.02 -12.80
N VAL A 832 -1.39 34.43 -11.56
CA VAL A 832 -0.58 33.60 -10.64
C VAL A 832 -1.49 32.66 -9.85
N GLY A 833 -1.24 31.35 -9.93
CA GLY A 833 -1.96 30.31 -9.19
C GLY A 833 -3.41 30.04 -9.61
N ALA A 834 -3.86 30.66 -10.71
CA ALA A 834 -5.20 30.50 -11.28
C ALA A 834 -5.21 30.78 -12.80
N GLY A 835 -4.05 30.63 -13.42
CA GLY A 835 -3.82 31.01 -14.81
C GLY A 835 -4.16 29.88 -15.78
N GLN A 836 -4.42 30.23 -17.03
CA GLN A 836 -4.60 29.26 -18.11
C GLN A 836 -3.31 28.98 -18.88
N GLY A 837 -2.34 29.90 -18.84
CA GLY A 837 -1.13 29.74 -19.60
C GLY A 837 -0.14 30.89 -19.51
N ALA A 838 0.97 30.72 -20.24
CA ALA A 838 2.08 31.65 -20.27
C ALA A 838 2.49 32.00 -21.72
N LEU A 839 3.08 33.18 -21.88
CA LEU A 839 3.78 33.60 -23.10
C LEU A 839 5.26 33.66 -22.78
N ILE A 840 6.08 33.24 -23.74
CA ILE A 840 7.54 33.35 -23.68
C ILE A 840 7.97 34.24 -24.84
N PHE A 841 8.55 35.40 -24.54
CA PHE A 841 8.90 36.42 -25.53
C PHE A 841 10.32 36.16 -26.05
N LEU A 842 10.41 35.68 -27.29
CA LEU A 842 11.67 35.20 -27.85
C LEU A 842 12.66 36.32 -28.15
N GLU A 843 12.15 37.52 -28.44
CA GLU A 843 12.94 38.74 -28.63
C GLU A 843 13.50 39.19 -27.27
N GLY A 844 12.65 39.47 -26.28
CA GLY A 844 13.11 39.89 -24.95
C GLY A 844 14.09 38.91 -24.29
N LEU A 845 14.01 37.60 -24.58
CA LEU A 845 15.02 36.62 -24.16
C LEU A 845 16.37 36.76 -24.87
N ASN A 846 16.38 37.08 -26.17
CA ASN A 846 17.62 37.38 -26.88
C ASN A 846 18.32 38.56 -26.21
N GLU A 847 17.59 39.59 -25.81
CA GLU A 847 18.16 40.73 -25.12
C GLU A 847 18.61 40.45 -23.68
N LEU A 848 17.75 39.81 -22.88
CA LEU A 848 18.04 39.45 -21.48
C LEU A 848 19.31 38.61 -21.35
N SER A 849 19.61 37.79 -22.36
CA SER A 849 20.81 36.95 -22.37
C SER A 849 22.13 37.72 -22.53
N GLY A 850 22.07 39.06 -22.67
CA GLY A 850 23.21 39.97 -22.79
C GLY A 850 23.83 39.95 -24.18
N ALA A 851 23.03 39.70 -25.22
CA ALA A 851 23.49 39.43 -26.56
C ALA A 851 23.84 40.70 -27.38
N GLU A 852 24.57 41.65 -26.79
CA GLU A 852 25.10 42.85 -27.49
C GLU A 852 26.05 42.51 -28.67
N ASN A 853 26.30 41.23 -28.97
CA ASN A 853 27.22 40.74 -30.01
C ASN A 853 26.64 39.65 -30.95
N GLY A 854 25.34 39.66 -31.24
CA GLY A 854 24.77 38.84 -32.32
C GLY A 854 24.08 37.55 -31.89
N GLY A 855 23.17 37.66 -30.91
CA GLY A 855 21.95 36.86 -30.84
C GLY A 855 22.10 35.34 -30.79
N ILE A 856 22.48 34.78 -29.63
CA ILE A 856 22.16 33.37 -29.34
C ILE A 856 21.49 33.33 -27.97
N ARG A 857 20.16 33.19 -27.99
CA ARG A 857 19.35 32.72 -26.86
C ARG A 857 20.08 31.61 -26.11
N LYS A 858 20.37 31.83 -24.84
CA LYS A 858 20.95 30.81 -23.98
C LYS A 858 19.83 29.92 -23.47
N ALA A 859 20.00 28.61 -23.60
CA ALA A 859 19.07 27.63 -23.04
C ALA A 859 18.89 27.82 -21.53
N THR A 860 19.99 27.96 -20.78
CA THR A 860 20.00 28.20 -19.34
C THR A 860 21.09 29.21 -18.96
N THR A 861 20.94 29.82 -17.79
CA THR A 861 21.97 30.64 -17.14
C THR A 861 21.99 30.32 -15.65
N SER A 862 23.11 30.55 -14.96
CA SER A 862 23.18 30.38 -13.51
C SER A 862 22.28 31.34 -12.72
N LEU A 863 21.77 32.38 -13.38
CA LEU A 863 20.87 33.39 -12.81
C LEU A 863 19.40 33.09 -13.12
N GLY A 864 19.06 32.03 -13.85
CA GLY A 864 17.66 31.75 -14.17
C GLY A 864 17.05 32.64 -15.26
N GLN A 865 17.88 33.21 -16.15
CA GLN A 865 17.49 34.10 -17.25
C GLN A 865 17.56 33.44 -18.65
N GLY A 866 17.85 32.14 -18.74
CA GLY A 866 17.82 31.42 -20.01
C GLY A 866 16.38 31.14 -20.47
N GLU A 867 16.23 30.66 -21.70
CA GLU A 867 14.91 30.29 -22.24
C GLU A 867 14.23 29.20 -21.41
N GLN A 868 14.93 28.11 -21.09
CA GLN A 868 14.42 27.02 -20.25
C GLN A 868 14.16 27.50 -18.82
N ASP A 869 14.97 28.44 -18.31
CA ASP A 869 14.77 29.00 -16.98
C ASP A 869 13.51 29.87 -16.93
N SER A 870 13.27 30.67 -17.98
CA SER A 870 12.10 31.53 -18.11
C SER A 870 10.83 30.70 -18.30
N ILE A 871 10.88 29.63 -19.10
CA ILE A 871 9.77 28.67 -19.18
C ILE A 871 9.48 28.07 -17.79
N ALA A 872 10.51 27.66 -17.05
CA ALA A 872 10.32 27.12 -15.70
C ALA A 872 9.76 28.18 -14.73
N HIS A 873 10.21 29.43 -14.83
CA HIS A 873 9.72 30.57 -14.05
C HIS A 873 8.23 30.83 -14.30
N GLU A 874 7.83 30.98 -15.56
CA GLU A 874 6.43 31.28 -15.90
C GLU A 874 5.49 30.12 -15.53
N LEU A 875 5.88 28.88 -15.81
CA LEU A 875 5.06 27.73 -15.42
C LEU A 875 4.93 27.61 -13.88
N ALA A 876 5.89 28.13 -13.10
CA ALA A 876 5.82 28.11 -11.65
C ALA A 876 4.89 29.19 -11.10
N HIS A 877 4.75 30.32 -11.80
CA HIS A 877 3.71 31.29 -11.50
C HIS A 877 2.31 30.69 -11.63
N LEU A 878 2.05 29.88 -12.67
CA LEU A 878 0.78 29.13 -12.77
C LEU A 878 0.58 28.20 -11.56
N LEU A 879 1.66 27.68 -11.00
CA LEU A 879 1.65 26.85 -9.79
C LEU A 879 1.71 27.67 -8.47
N GLY A 880 1.49 28.98 -8.54
CA GLY A 880 1.34 29.87 -7.39
C GLY A 880 2.64 30.47 -6.83
N ALA A 881 3.80 30.12 -7.39
CA ALA A 881 5.06 30.78 -7.05
C ALA A 881 5.03 32.27 -7.44
N ASP A 882 5.80 33.10 -6.74
CA ASP A 882 5.82 34.56 -6.95
C ASP A 882 7.25 35.09 -6.85
N HIS A 883 7.54 36.25 -7.45
CA HIS A 883 8.88 36.83 -7.45
C HIS A 883 9.52 36.97 -6.05
N PRO A 884 8.79 37.40 -4.99
CA PRO A 884 9.35 37.51 -3.64
C PRO A 884 9.84 36.18 -3.03
N ASP A 885 9.52 35.04 -3.65
CA ASP A 885 9.97 33.72 -3.18
C ASP A 885 11.48 33.51 -3.40
N GLY A 886 12.11 34.27 -4.31
CA GLY A 886 13.54 34.20 -4.61
C GLY A 886 13.92 33.08 -5.59
N GLY A 887 15.21 32.78 -5.68
CA GLY A 887 15.74 31.72 -6.55
C GLY A 887 15.49 32.02 -8.03
N ILE A 888 14.90 31.08 -8.76
CA ILE A 888 14.49 31.26 -10.15
C ILE A 888 13.35 32.26 -10.29
N MET A 889 12.51 32.44 -9.26
CA MET A 889 11.42 33.41 -9.28
C MET A 889 11.91 34.86 -9.18
N ASP A 890 13.10 35.12 -8.67
CA ASP A 890 13.73 36.46 -8.63
C ASP A 890 14.93 36.54 -9.59
N GLN A 891 15.10 35.54 -10.47
CA GLN A 891 16.21 35.45 -11.41
C GLN A 891 17.59 35.66 -10.75
N VAL A 892 17.77 35.09 -9.56
CA VAL A 892 19.05 35.06 -8.83
C VAL A 892 19.69 33.67 -8.81
N SER A 893 18.97 32.65 -9.28
CA SER A 893 19.39 31.26 -9.34
C SER A 893 18.59 30.52 -10.42
N ASP A 894 19.07 29.36 -10.85
CA ASP A 894 18.35 28.47 -11.75
C ASP A 894 17.49 27.42 -11.00
N ARG A 895 17.17 27.66 -9.73
CA ARG A 895 16.45 26.73 -8.85
C ARG A 895 15.31 27.41 -8.10
N PHE A 896 14.24 26.66 -7.85
CA PHE A 896 13.18 27.07 -6.93
C PHE A 896 13.69 27.12 -5.49
N THR A 897 13.16 28.07 -4.71
CA THR A 897 13.36 28.09 -3.25
C THR A 897 12.32 27.20 -2.58
N GLU A 898 12.54 26.89 -1.30
CA GLU A 898 11.56 26.11 -0.51
C GLU A 898 10.18 26.78 -0.47
N VAL A 899 10.11 28.11 -0.49
CA VAL A 899 8.84 28.85 -0.53
C VAL A 899 8.08 28.57 -1.83
N SER A 900 8.77 28.62 -2.97
CA SER A 900 8.17 28.27 -4.26
C SER A 900 7.74 26.80 -4.30
N LEU A 901 8.59 25.87 -3.81
CA LEU A 901 8.27 24.44 -3.75
C LEU A 901 7.03 24.15 -2.91
N ALA A 902 6.89 24.76 -1.73
CA ALA A 902 5.72 24.60 -0.87
C ALA A 902 4.43 25.08 -1.55
N LYS A 903 4.48 26.20 -2.28
CA LYS A 903 3.33 26.71 -3.05
C LYS A 903 2.95 25.75 -4.18
N MET A 904 3.92 25.33 -4.98
CA MET A 904 3.69 24.40 -6.09
C MET A 904 3.15 23.04 -5.62
N ARG A 905 3.59 22.56 -4.45
CA ARG A 905 3.12 21.28 -3.89
C ARG A 905 1.71 21.36 -3.30
N SER A 906 1.33 22.50 -2.74
CA SER A 906 0.01 22.70 -2.11
C SER A 906 -1.09 23.16 -3.08
N ILE A 907 -0.75 23.47 -4.33
CA ILE A 907 -1.74 23.93 -5.29
C ILE A 907 -2.72 22.81 -5.69
N LYS A 908 -4.01 23.15 -5.76
CA LYS A 908 -5.05 22.18 -6.17
C LYS A 908 -5.10 22.00 -7.69
N ASN A 909 -4.93 23.10 -8.41
CA ASN A 909 -4.87 23.20 -9.87
C ASN A 909 -4.09 24.47 -10.23
N PRO A 910 -3.17 24.43 -11.21
CA PRO A 910 -2.62 25.64 -11.82
C PRO A 910 -3.68 26.59 -12.37
#